data_AF-G4ZZG5-F1
#
_entry.id   AF-G4ZZG5-F1
#
_cell.length_a   1.000
_cell.length_b   1.000
_cell.length_c   1.000
_cell.angle_alpha   90.00
_cell.angle_beta   90.00
_cell.angle_gamma   90.00
#
_symmetry.space_group_name_H-M   'P 1'
#
loop_
_entity.id
_entity.type
_entity.pdbx_description
1 polymer ?
#
loop_
_entity_poly.entity_id
_entity_poly.type
_entity_poly.pdbx_seq_one_letter_code
_entity_poly.pdbx_strand_id
1 'polypeptide(L)'
;MCEAGEPLCREYNIALSWKDLKVAVLSERAAISALQNVAQYIREWNRKTPGPPLFHLTDQAATFEFAREYGLNSASMNALYDRDVECWESHMQSKWRKIEHKKQGAVRLRAEIRGEQQNLRSKQSELEDEEERLRIQHPNAYNYGTRLRRQLKKQIRQISAEIERTKAALSSTLVVLSYPVRPLPPSKADALQILGNLCLTAQRALAPAQMSARSRESSSTWAAFYSERAPSKAFAASAAVFTKPEELEKTSFIALGSLRASPNQQFRKLQCALLDDTLSWSNPLVETIVRQSLYQVEDLTDELEPQLPWKTDMLQTKTKNGLETFCMTLQGIADKLEQTPRSFECVPLLIHGRRELIVLFRNSLCCAGVNLPSTEKMRLVESSIEEMMARRITDVVAYVRQRGVDKVLTGLARLVSETSPSHLRWSEFGYVSGDSALFGSCYEAVDPETNTHYAINLSTGSVLTDGYTPGGLPTAIRDHERFQTLFNCCNFDVFYWNGVMRTERKCYDRLYDFALHEDGDLFVQELTTNASGAITSSLQLCSERWIEKFGRSFPSRLRELYSHWHWAEQKCVLLRPKAAKDRGVFFVAKYGDAGGRLNCYKVPFSERKSPYQEIVNNLSAYDCFIQRDEPLLSVLYVLKKFEYEQFLHPL
;
A
#
# COMPACT_ATOMS: atom_id res chain seq x y z
N MET A 1 -11.89 -15.46 6.41
CA MET A 1 -12.98 -14.71 5.74
C MET A 1 -13.43 -15.38 4.44
N CYS A 2 -12.53 -15.72 3.51
CA CYS A 2 -12.90 -16.49 2.30
C CYS A 2 -13.37 -17.92 2.60
N GLU A 3 -12.76 -18.58 3.58
CA GLU A 3 -13.07 -19.95 4.01
C GLU A 3 -14.51 -20.16 4.51
N ALA A 4 -15.11 -19.12 5.11
CA ALA A 4 -16.50 -19.19 5.58
C ALA A 4 -17.51 -19.05 4.42
N GLY A 5 -17.08 -18.49 3.29
CA GLY A 5 -17.92 -18.25 2.12
C GLY A 5 -17.83 -19.35 1.07
N GLU A 6 -16.67 -19.98 0.90
CA GLU A 6 -16.46 -21.05 -0.09
C GLU A 6 -15.47 -22.13 0.42
N PRO A 7 -15.95 -23.33 0.81
CA PRO A 7 -15.12 -24.41 1.34
C PRO A 7 -14.04 -24.90 0.38
N LEU A 8 -14.27 -24.84 -0.94
CA LEU A 8 -13.32 -25.27 -1.96
C LEU A 8 -11.98 -24.53 -1.87
N CYS A 9 -11.98 -23.30 -1.32
CA CYS A 9 -10.74 -22.52 -1.14
C CYS A 9 -9.73 -23.23 -0.21
N ARG A 10 -10.17 -24.13 0.68
CA ARG A 10 -9.30 -24.89 1.59
C ARG A 10 -8.38 -25.89 0.89
N GLU A 11 -8.70 -26.24 -0.35
CA GLU A 11 -7.93 -27.20 -1.14
C GLU A 11 -6.77 -26.55 -1.90
N TYR A 12 -6.66 -25.21 -1.84
CA TYR A 12 -5.71 -24.43 -2.61
C TYR A 12 -4.85 -23.51 -1.73
N ASN A 13 -3.64 -23.24 -2.20
CA ASN A 13 -2.69 -22.35 -1.54
C ASN A 13 -2.83 -20.90 -1.98
N ILE A 14 -2.33 -19.99 -1.16
CA ILE A 14 -2.15 -18.60 -1.54
C ILE A 14 -0.91 -18.51 -2.44
N ALA A 15 -1.08 -18.00 -3.66
CA ALA A 15 -0.01 -17.87 -4.64
C ALA A 15 1.15 -16.95 -4.23
N LEU A 16 0.91 -16.00 -3.33
CA LEU A 16 1.93 -15.10 -2.84
C LEU A 16 2.80 -15.82 -1.79
N SER A 17 4.12 -15.79 -1.97
CA SER A 17 5.02 -16.20 -0.88
C SER A 17 5.07 -15.09 0.16
N TRP A 18 4.90 -15.45 1.44
CA TRP A 18 5.06 -14.49 2.53
C TRP A 18 6.47 -13.88 2.55
N LYS A 19 7.49 -14.58 2.03
CA LYS A 19 8.86 -14.07 1.89
C LYS A 19 8.99 -12.97 0.84
N ASP A 20 8.07 -12.91 -0.12
CA ASP A 20 8.08 -11.88 -1.17
C ASP A 20 7.55 -10.54 -0.67
N LEU A 21 6.87 -10.50 0.50
CA LEU A 21 6.43 -9.26 1.15
C LEU A 21 7.58 -8.36 1.59
N LYS A 22 8.82 -8.87 1.58
CA LYS A 22 10.04 -8.09 1.89
C LYS A 22 10.27 -6.90 0.96
N VAL A 23 9.65 -6.87 -0.22
CA VAL A 23 9.81 -5.73 -1.15
C VAL A 23 8.94 -4.52 -0.78
N ALA A 24 8.11 -4.62 0.26
CA ALA A 24 7.28 -3.52 0.73
C ALA A 24 8.14 -2.38 1.30
N VAL A 25 7.75 -1.14 1.00
CA VAL A 25 8.38 0.07 1.54
C VAL A 25 7.36 0.75 2.43
N LEU A 26 7.55 0.68 3.75
CA LEU A 26 6.56 1.11 4.73
C LEU A 26 7.22 2.01 5.77
N SER A 27 6.78 3.26 5.86
CA SER A 27 7.26 4.23 6.85
C SER A 27 6.51 4.16 8.18
N GLU A 28 5.31 3.55 8.21
CA GLU A 28 4.41 3.56 9.36
C GLU A 28 4.33 2.20 10.07
N ARG A 29 4.35 2.21 11.42
CA ARG A 29 4.25 0.98 12.23
C ARG A 29 2.93 0.23 12.06
N ALA A 30 1.83 0.92 11.79
CA ALA A 30 0.54 0.30 11.52
C ALA A 30 0.58 -0.53 10.22
N ALA A 31 1.20 0.02 9.17
CA ALA A 31 1.37 -0.68 7.90
C ALA A 31 2.33 -1.87 8.02
N ILE A 32 3.42 -1.71 8.78
CA ILE A 32 4.37 -2.78 9.14
C ILE A 32 3.64 -3.92 9.87
N SER A 33 2.83 -3.59 10.88
CA SER A 33 2.08 -4.59 11.66
C SER A 33 1.02 -5.30 10.81
N ALA A 34 0.35 -4.56 9.91
CA ALA A 34 -0.56 -5.14 8.93
C ALA A 34 0.17 -6.11 7.99
N LEU A 35 1.36 -5.75 7.51
CA LEU A 35 2.19 -6.61 6.68
C LEU A 35 2.63 -7.88 7.42
N GLN A 36 3.00 -7.79 8.71
CA GLN A 36 3.34 -8.94 9.54
C GLN A 36 2.15 -9.88 9.72
N ASN A 37 0.96 -9.33 10.00
CA ASN A 37 -0.27 -10.12 10.10
C ASN A 37 -0.60 -10.83 8.78
N VAL A 38 -0.42 -10.14 7.65
CA VAL A 38 -0.61 -10.72 6.31
C VAL A 38 0.44 -11.82 6.04
N ALA A 39 1.71 -11.59 6.39
CA ALA A 39 2.78 -12.58 6.24
C ALA A 39 2.50 -13.83 7.08
N GLN A 40 2.09 -13.65 8.34
CA GLN A 40 1.72 -14.73 9.24
C GLN A 40 0.51 -15.50 8.72
N TYR A 41 -0.52 -14.80 8.23
CA TYR A 41 -1.70 -15.42 7.63
C TYR A 41 -1.34 -16.29 6.42
N ILE A 42 -0.55 -15.75 5.48
CA ILE A 42 -0.12 -16.48 4.28
C ILE A 42 0.71 -17.71 4.66
N ARG A 43 1.65 -17.54 5.61
CA ARG A 43 2.50 -18.64 6.08
C ARG A 43 1.68 -19.76 6.72
N GLU A 44 0.77 -19.41 7.63
CA GLU A 44 -0.03 -20.39 8.35
C GLU A 44 -1.06 -21.08 7.44
N TRP A 45 -1.62 -20.35 6.48
CA TRP A 45 -2.47 -20.92 5.43
C TRP A 45 -1.68 -21.94 4.60
N ASN A 46 -0.59 -21.52 3.97
CA ASN A 46 0.20 -22.37 3.09
C ASN A 46 0.87 -23.56 3.81
N ARG A 47 1.03 -23.49 5.14
CA ARG A 47 1.46 -24.63 5.97
C ARG A 47 0.34 -25.64 6.20
N LYS A 48 -0.91 -25.17 6.37
CA LYS A 48 -2.08 -26.01 6.64
C LYS A 48 -2.65 -26.64 5.37
N THR A 49 -2.54 -25.96 4.25
CA THR A 49 -3.08 -26.41 2.96
C THR A 49 -1.93 -26.86 2.04
N PRO A 50 -1.87 -28.14 1.63
CA PRO A 50 -0.82 -28.63 0.72
C PRO A 50 -1.16 -28.43 -0.77
N GLY A 51 -2.19 -27.64 -1.08
CA GLY A 51 -2.74 -27.49 -2.42
C GLY A 51 -1.90 -26.65 -3.39
N PRO A 52 -2.25 -26.64 -4.69
CA PRO A 52 -1.59 -25.79 -5.66
C PRO A 52 -2.00 -24.31 -5.49
N PRO A 53 -1.16 -23.35 -5.91
CA PRO A 53 -1.39 -21.92 -5.64
C PRO A 53 -2.51 -21.32 -6.49
N LEU A 54 -3.54 -20.80 -5.83
CA LEU A 54 -4.67 -20.13 -6.47
C LEU A 54 -4.32 -18.70 -6.88
N PHE A 55 -4.78 -18.28 -8.07
CA PHE A 55 -4.52 -16.98 -8.68
C PHE A 55 -3.03 -16.68 -8.97
N HIS A 56 -2.22 -17.73 -9.12
CA HIS A 56 -0.82 -17.55 -9.49
C HIS A 56 -0.70 -17.00 -10.92
N LEU A 57 0.01 -15.87 -11.07
CA LEU A 57 0.00 -15.10 -12.32
C LEU A 57 0.70 -15.82 -13.49
N THR A 58 1.71 -16.63 -13.17
CA THR A 58 2.52 -17.39 -14.12
C THR A 58 2.05 -18.82 -14.35
N ASP A 59 1.37 -19.41 -13.36
CA ASP A 59 0.87 -20.79 -13.42
C ASP A 59 -0.60 -20.79 -13.06
N GLN A 60 -1.45 -20.87 -14.08
CA GLN A 60 -2.89 -20.71 -13.91
C GLN A 60 -3.63 -22.05 -13.83
N ALA A 61 -2.92 -23.17 -13.92
CA ALA A 61 -3.55 -24.49 -13.98
C ALA A 61 -4.49 -24.71 -12.78
N ALA A 62 -4.00 -24.44 -11.57
CA ALA A 62 -4.75 -24.53 -10.33
C ALA A 62 -5.97 -23.60 -10.28
N THR A 63 -5.86 -22.42 -10.89
CA THR A 63 -6.97 -21.45 -10.92
C THR A 63 -8.06 -21.88 -11.90
N PHE A 64 -7.67 -22.50 -13.01
CA PHE A 64 -8.62 -23.05 -13.97
C PHE A 64 -9.31 -24.31 -13.45
N GLU A 65 -8.58 -25.15 -12.72
CA GLU A 65 -9.13 -26.30 -12.02
C GLU A 65 -10.16 -25.86 -10.98
N PHE A 66 -9.79 -24.90 -10.13
CA PHE A 66 -10.70 -24.30 -9.15
C PHE A 66 -11.96 -23.72 -9.81
N ALA A 67 -11.81 -22.93 -10.87
CA ALA A 67 -12.96 -22.32 -11.56
C ALA A 67 -13.87 -23.38 -12.19
N ARG A 68 -13.29 -24.48 -12.70
CA ARG A 68 -14.04 -25.59 -13.26
C ARG A 68 -14.81 -26.33 -12.17
N GLU A 69 -14.16 -26.70 -11.07
CA GLU A 69 -14.79 -27.40 -9.95
C GLU A 69 -15.88 -26.56 -9.28
N TYR A 70 -15.58 -25.28 -9.01
CA TYR A 70 -16.56 -24.33 -8.50
C TYR A 70 -17.76 -24.20 -9.44
N GLY A 71 -17.52 -24.07 -10.76
CA GLY A 71 -18.57 -24.00 -11.76
C GLY A 71 -19.44 -25.25 -11.84
N LEU A 72 -18.83 -26.43 -11.78
CA LEU A 72 -19.54 -27.71 -11.82
C LEU A 72 -20.39 -27.94 -10.56
N ASN A 73 -19.90 -27.49 -9.41
CA ASN A 73 -20.60 -27.63 -8.13
C ASN A 73 -21.62 -26.50 -7.87
N SER A 74 -21.58 -25.41 -8.63
CA SER A 74 -22.49 -24.28 -8.49
C SER A 74 -23.82 -24.52 -9.22
N ALA A 75 -24.91 -24.67 -8.45
CA ALA A 75 -26.25 -24.81 -9.01
C ALA A 75 -26.67 -23.61 -9.88
N SER A 76 -26.27 -22.40 -9.50
CA SER A 76 -26.62 -21.18 -10.25
C SER A 76 -25.89 -21.09 -11.59
N MET A 77 -24.60 -21.43 -11.64
CA MET A 77 -23.84 -21.43 -12.90
C MET A 77 -24.29 -22.55 -13.84
N ASN A 78 -24.60 -23.73 -13.29
CA ASN A 78 -25.19 -24.81 -14.06
C ASN A 78 -26.52 -24.38 -14.70
N ALA A 79 -27.44 -23.80 -13.92
CA ALA A 79 -28.73 -23.34 -14.41
C ALA A 79 -28.60 -22.22 -15.48
N LEU A 80 -27.60 -21.35 -15.36
CA LEU A 80 -27.32 -20.32 -16.36
C LEU A 80 -26.82 -20.93 -17.68
N TYR A 81 -25.88 -21.87 -17.61
CA TYR A 81 -25.40 -22.59 -18.79
C TYR A 81 -26.54 -23.33 -19.51
N ASP A 82 -27.36 -24.06 -18.76
CA ASP A 82 -28.46 -24.85 -19.34
C ASP A 82 -29.48 -23.93 -20.04
N ARG A 83 -29.80 -22.78 -19.45
CA ARG A 83 -30.66 -21.75 -20.07
C ARG A 83 -30.08 -21.18 -21.37
N ASP A 84 -28.77 -20.91 -21.40
CA ASP A 84 -28.10 -20.40 -22.60
C ASP A 84 -28.08 -21.43 -23.74
N VAL A 85 -27.90 -22.70 -23.41
CA VAL A 85 -28.01 -23.81 -24.38
C VAL A 85 -29.43 -23.89 -24.94
N GLU A 86 -30.47 -23.87 -24.11
CA GLU A 86 -31.87 -23.88 -24.54
C GLU A 86 -32.22 -22.69 -25.45
N CYS A 87 -31.75 -21.49 -25.08
CA CYS A 87 -31.94 -20.28 -25.86
C CYS A 87 -31.27 -20.39 -27.24
N TRP A 88 -30.05 -20.91 -27.29
CA TRP A 88 -29.30 -21.13 -28.51
C TRP A 88 -29.97 -22.16 -29.43
N GLU A 89 -30.41 -23.29 -28.89
CA GLU A 89 -31.13 -24.32 -29.65
C GLU A 89 -32.43 -23.78 -30.23
N SER A 90 -33.20 -23.02 -29.43
CA SER A 90 -34.43 -22.36 -29.86
C SER A 90 -34.17 -21.35 -31.00
N HIS A 91 -33.09 -20.56 -30.89
CA HIS A 91 -32.64 -19.66 -31.94
C HIS A 91 -32.31 -20.42 -33.22
N MET A 92 -31.65 -21.58 -33.09
CA MET A 92 -31.26 -22.40 -34.24
C MET A 92 -32.44 -23.04 -34.94
N GLN A 93 -33.40 -23.58 -34.20
CA GLN A 93 -34.65 -24.08 -34.76
C GLN A 93 -35.42 -22.97 -35.49
N SER A 94 -35.44 -21.75 -34.95
CA SER A 94 -36.07 -20.59 -35.61
C SER A 94 -35.39 -20.24 -36.94
N LYS A 95 -34.06 -20.21 -36.99
CA LYS A 95 -33.31 -20.00 -38.24
C LYS A 95 -33.56 -21.11 -39.26
N TRP A 96 -33.57 -22.37 -38.83
CA TRP A 96 -33.88 -23.50 -39.71
C TRP A 96 -35.29 -23.41 -40.33
N ARG A 97 -36.29 -23.05 -39.53
CA ARG A 97 -37.66 -22.80 -40.04
C ARG A 97 -37.69 -21.69 -41.10
N LYS A 98 -36.93 -20.61 -40.91
CA LYS A 98 -36.81 -19.53 -41.91
C LYS A 98 -36.13 -20.00 -43.19
N ILE A 99 -35.09 -20.82 -43.09
CA ILE A 99 -34.42 -21.42 -44.26
C ILE A 99 -35.41 -22.28 -45.04
N GLU A 100 -36.16 -23.12 -44.36
CA GLU A 100 -37.12 -24.02 -45.01
C GLU A 100 -38.25 -23.23 -45.69
N HIS A 101 -38.77 -22.20 -45.03
CA HIS A 101 -39.76 -21.31 -45.62
C HIS A 101 -39.22 -20.59 -46.88
N LYS A 102 -37.96 -20.11 -46.84
CA LYS A 102 -37.30 -19.50 -48.00
C LYS A 102 -37.09 -20.49 -49.15
N LYS A 103 -36.73 -21.75 -48.86
CA LYS A 103 -36.61 -22.80 -49.89
C LYS A 103 -37.94 -23.04 -50.59
N GLN A 104 -39.01 -23.22 -49.82
CA GLN A 104 -40.36 -23.41 -50.36
C GLN A 104 -40.81 -22.18 -51.18
N GLY A 105 -40.58 -20.97 -50.67
CA GLY A 105 -40.85 -19.72 -51.38
C GLY A 105 -40.09 -19.61 -52.70
N ALA A 106 -38.80 -19.94 -52.72
CA ALA A 106 -37.98 -19.92 -53.93
C ALA A 106 -38.46 -20.93 -54.98
N VAL A 107 -38.90 -22.13 -54.57
CA VAL A 107 -39.49 -23.12 -55.49
C VAL A 107 -40.76 -22.58 -56.11
N ARG A 108 -41.65 -21.97 -55.32
CA ARG A 108 -42.90 -21.37 -55.78
C ARG A 108 -42.64 -20.23 -56.78
N LEU A 109 -41.81 -19.26 -56.41
CA LEU A 109 -41.46 -18.11 -57.27
C LEU A 109 -40.83 -18.56 -58.59
N ARG A 110 -39.99 -19.61 -58.57
CA ARG A 110 -39.44 -20.20 -59.81
C ARG A 110 -40.51 -20.83 -60.69
N ALA A 111 -41.54 -21.44 -60.11
CA ALA A 111 -42.65 -22.00 -60.87
C ALA A 111 -43.52 -20.90 -61.49
N GLU A 112 -43.80 -19.82 -60.74
CA GLU A 112 -44.51 -18.64 -61.22
C GLU A 112 -43.79 -17.98 -62.40
N ILE A 113 -42.48 -17.73 -62.27
CA ILE A 113 -41.65 -17.19 -63.38
C ILE A 113 -41.76 -18.07 -64.64
N ARG A 114 -41.71 -19.41 -64.49
CA ARG A 114 -41.85 -20.31 -65.65
C ARG A 114 -43.23 -20.21 -66.29
N GLY A 115 -44.30 -20.13 -65.48
CA GLY A 115 -45.67 -19.97 -65.97
C GLY A 115 -45.86 -18.65 -66.71
N GLU A 116 -45.37 -17.55 -66.14
CA GLU A 116 -45.44 -16.21 -66.74
C GLU A 116 -44.61 -16.11 -68.01
N GLN A 117 -43.42 -16.74 -68.07
CA GLN A 117 -42.62 -16.83 -69.29
C GLN A 117 -43.34 -17.60 -70.39
N GLN A 118 -44.07 -18.67 -70.05
CA GLN A 118 -44.87 -19.39 -71.04
C GLN A 118 -46.03 -18.54 -71.56
N ASN A 119 -46.70 -17.80 -70.67
CA ASN A 119 -47.76 -16.87 -71.06
C ASN A 119 -47.24 -15.72 -71.94
N LEU A 120 -46.06 -15.19 -71.60
CA LEU A 120 -45.37 -14.18 -72.40
C LEU A 120 -45.10 -14.69 -73.83
N ARG A 121 -44.57 -15.91 -73.97
CA ARG A 121 -44.34 -16.54 -75.28
C ARG A 121 -45.63 -16.72 -76.08
N SER A 122 -46.71 -17.18 -75.44
CA SER A 122 -48.02 -17.30 -76.09
C SER A 122 -48.52 -15.96 -76.62
N LYS A 123 -48.41 -14.89 -75.82
CA LYS A 123 -48.86 -13.54 -76.21
C LYS A 123 -47.98 -12.88 -77.25
N GLN A 124 -46.69 -13.20 -77.28
CA GLN A 124 -45.78 -12.80 -78.36
C GLN A 124 -46.16 -13.48 -79.68
N SER A 125 -46.42 -14.80 -79.67
CA SER A 125 -46.91 -15.52 -80.85
C SER A 125 -48.23 -14.95 -81.37
N GLU A 126 -49.21 -14.69 -80.49
CA GLU A 126 -50.49 -14.07 -80.89
C GLU A 126 -50.30 -12.67 -81.50
N LEU A 127 -49.30 -11.92 -81.03
CA LEU A 127 -48.97 -10.60 -81.59
C LEU A 127 -48.32 -10.73 -82.96
N GLU A 128 -47.42 -11.69 -83.15
CA GLU A 128 -46.77 -11.98 -84.43
C GLU A 128 -47.79 -12.42 -85.49
N ASP A 129 -48.70 -13.34 -85.14
CA ASP A 129 -49.79 -13.78 -86.01
C ASP A 129 -50.70 -12.62 -86.43
N GLU A 130 -51.04 -11.73 -85.49
CA GLU A 130 -51.84 -10.52 -85.76
C GLU A 130 -51.08 -9.50 -86.62
N GLU A 131 -49.77 -9.33 -86.39
CA GLU A 131 -48.94 -8.44 -87.20
C GLU A 131 -48.78 -8.97 -88.64
N GLU A 132 -48.65 -10.28 -88.83
CA GLU A 132 -48.60 -10.91 -90.16
C GLU A 132 -49.98 -10.84 -90.86
N ARG A 133 -51.08 -11.09 -90.14
CA ARG A 133 -52.44 -10.88 -90.67
C ARG A 133 -52.64 -9.46 -91.18
N LEU A 134 -52.21 -8.47 -90.41
CA LEU A 134 -52.32 -7.06 -90.80
C LEU A 134 -51.43 -6.70 -91.98
N ARG A 135 -50.25 -7.31 -92.09
CA ARG A 135 -49.33 -7.13 -93.22
C ARG A 135 -49.94 -7.63 -94.53
N ILE A 136 -50.58 -8.80 -94.50
CA ILE A 136 -51.26 -9.39 -95.66
C ILE A 136 -52.50 -8.57 -96.05
N GLN A 137 -53.30 -8.13 -95.07
CA GLN A 137 -54.56 -7.43 -95.32
C GLN A 137 -54.36 -5.97 -95.76
N HIS A 138 -53.28 -5.31 -95.33
CA HIS A 138 -53.01 -3.90 -95.61
C HIS A 138 -51.54 -3.61 -95.97
N PRO A 139 -51.06 -4.05 -97.15
CA PRO A 139 -49.64 -4.01 -97.52
C PRO A 139 -49.02 -2.60 -97.58
N ASN A 140 -49.83 -1.55 -97.78
CA ASN A 140 -49.36 -0.17 -97.92
C ASN A 140 -49.73 0.74 -96.73
N ALA A 141 -50.32 0.21 -95.65
CA ALA A 141 -50.76 1.02 -94.51
C ALA A 141 -49.74 0.96 -93.36
N TYR A 142 -48.82 1.92 -93.31
CA TYR A 142 -47.72 1.97 -92.33
C TYR A 142 -48.18 2.12 -90.86
N ASN A 143 -49.47 2.39 -90.61
CA ASN A 143 -49.98 2.76 -89.28
C ASN A 143 -51.39 2.23 -88.96
N TYR A 144 -51.78 1.06 -89.49
CA TYR A 144 -53.06 0.46 -89.09
C TYR A 144 -52.96 -0.15 -87.68
N GLY A 145 -53.41 0.62 -86.67
CA GLY A 145 -53.40 0.18 -85.28
C GLY A 145 -54.70 -0.53 -84.89
N THR A 146 -54.73 -1.87 -84.92
CA THR A 146 -55.88 -2.60 -84.38
C THR A 146 -55.92 -2.49 -82.85
N ARG A 147 -57.15 -2.47 -82.31
CA ARG A 147 -57.38 -2.53 -80.87
C ARG A 147 -56.71 -3.76 -80.25
N LEU A 148 -56.73 -4.89 -80.95
CA LEU A 148 -56.11 -6.14 -80.54
C LEU A 148 -54.59 -6.03 -80.44
N ARG A 149 -53.90 -5.46 -81.45
CA ARG A 149 -52.44 -5.23 -81.40
C ARG A 149 -52.01 -4.34 -80.23
N ARG A 150 -52.75 -3.27 -79.96
CA ARG A 150 -52.49 -2.38 -78.80
C ARG A 150 -52.72 -3.11 -77.48
N GLN A 151 -53.76 -3.94 -77.41
CA GLN A 151 -54.09 -4.74 -76.24
C GLN A 151 -53.02 -5.80 -75.95
N LEU A 152 -52.56 -6.54 -76.97
CA LEU A 152 -51.49 -7.54 -76.84
C LEU A 152 -50.16 -6.88 -76.41
N LYS A 153 -49.78 -5.75 -77.03
CA LYS A 153 -48.59 -4.98 -76.60
C LYS A 153 -48.69 -4.50 -75.14
N LYS A 154 -49.87 -4.08 -74.68
CA LYS A 154 -50.11 -3.71 -73.28
C LYS A 154 -49.98 -4.92 -72.35
N GLN A 155 -50.56 -6.06 -72.73
CA GLN A 155 -50.49 -7.30 -71.95
C GLN A 155 -49.06 -7.84 -71.85
N ILE A 156 -48.29 -7.84 -72.95
CA ILE A 156 -46.86 -8.23 -72.96
C ILE A 156 -46.05 -7.35 -72.00
N ARG A 157 -46.26 -6.04 -72.00
CA ARG A 157 -45.59 -5.12 -71.07
C ARG A 157 -45.96 -5.40 -69.62
N GLN A 158 -47.23 -5.69 -69.34
CA GLN A 158 -47.70 -6.04 -68.00
C GLN A 158 -47.09 -7.36 -67.50
N ILE A 159 -47.10 -8.40 -68.33
CA ILE A 159 -46.51 -9.71 -68.00
C ILE A 159 -45.00 -9.58 -67.80
N SER A 160 -44.31 -8.81 -68.65
CA SER A 160 -42.86 -8.58 -68.52
C SER A 160 -42.51 -7.85 -67.21
N ALA A 161 -43.31 -6.85 -66.82
CA ALA A 161 -43.13 -6.15 -65.55
C ALA A 161 -43.38 -7.06 -64.35
N GLU A 162 -44.36 -7.98 -64.45
CA GLU A 162 -44.64 -8.95 -63.40
C GLU A 162 -43.50 -9.97 -63.24
N ILE A 163 -42.94 -10.47 -64.34
CA ILE A 163 -41.76 -11.35 -64.32
C ILE A 163 -40.59 -10.67 -63.60
N GLU A 164 -40.32 -9.38 -63.87
CA GLU A 164 -39.23 -8.66 -63.21
C GLU A 164 -39.50 -8.44 -61.71
N ARG A 165 -40.76 -8.20 -61.31
CA ARG A 165 -41.14 -8.16 -59.89
C ARG A 165 -40.94 -9.50 -59.20
N THR A 166 -41.38 -10.59 -59.82
CA THR A 166 -41.25 -11.96 -59.30
C THR A 166 -39.79 -12.38 -59.23
N LYS A 167 -38.94 -11.99 -60.20
CA LYS A 167 -37.48 -12.15 -60.13
C LYS A 167 -36.84 -11.36 -59.00
N ALA A 168 -37.26 -10.11 -58.77
CA ALA A 168 -36.77 -9.31 -57.65
C ALA A 168 -37.14 -9.95 -56.30
N ALA A 169 -38.38 -10.45 -56.16
CA ALA A 169 -38.83 -11.20 -54.99
C ALA A 169 -38.03 -12.50 -54.77
N LEU A 170 -37.70 -13.22 -55.85
CA LEU A 170 -36.84 -14.41 -55.80
C LEU A 170 -35.43 -14.06 -55.33
N SER A 171 -34.84 -12.99 -55.88
CA SER A 171 -33.51 -12.50 -55.48
C SER A 171 -33.46 -12.16 -53.98
N SER A 172 -34.46 -11.43 -53.47
CA SER A 172 -34.60 -11.12 -52.04
C SER A 172 -34.75 -12.38 -51.16
N THR A 173 -35.51 -13.36 -51.64
CA THR A 173 -35.70 -14.64 -50.92
C THR A 173 -34.41 -15.44 -50.80
N LEU A 174 -33.57 -15.42 -51.85
CA LEU A 174 -32.30 -16.16 -51.92
C LEU A 174 -31.16 -15.53 -51.10
N VAL A 175 -31.35 -14.33 -50.55
CA VAL A 175 -30.33 -13.70 -49.68
C VAL A 175 -30.01 -14.62 -48.49
N VAL A 176 -28.73 -14.96 -48.36
CA VAL A 176 -28.18 -15.84 -47.32
C VAL A 176 -28.40 -15.20 -45.95
N LEU A 177 -28.91 -15.98 -45.00
CA LEU A 177 -29.05 -15.54 -43.61
C LEU A 177 -27.67 -15.47 -42.94
N SER A 178 -27.50 -14.56 -41.98
CA SER A 178 -26.25 -14.44 -41.23
C SER A 178 -25.87 -15.76 -40.55
N TYR A 179 -24.57 -16.09 -40.61
CA TYR A 179 -24.05 -17.31 -40.00
C TYR A 179 -24.26 -17.26 -38.48
N PRO A 180 -24.84 -18.30 -37.87
CA PRO A 180 -25.00 -18.36 -36.42
C PRO A 180 -23.65 -18.61 -35.74
N VAL A 181 -23.26 -17.76 -34.80
CA VAL A 181 -22.09 -17.96 -33.94
C VAL A 181 -22.55 -18.40 -32.56
N ARG A 182 -22.15 -19.61 -32.14
CA ARG A 182 -22.48 -20.12 -30.82
C ARG A 182 -21.69 -19.34 -29.76
N PRO A 183 -22.33 -18.75 -28.75
CA PRO A 183 -21.64 -17.90 -27.78
C PRO A 183 -20.78 -18.68 -26.77
N LEU A 184 -21.15 -19.92 -26.45
CA LEU A 184 -20.45 -20.77 -25.49
C LEU A 184 -20.00 -22.09 -26.14
N PRO A 185 -18.90 -22.71 -25.67
CA PRO A 185 -18.48 -24.03 -26.09
C PRO A 185 -19.57 -25.10 -25.92
N PRO A 186 -19.52 -26.17 -26.73
CA PRO A 186 -20.40 -27.33 -26.57
C PRO A 186 -20.13 -28.12 -25.29
N SER A 187 -18.88 -28.11 -24.80
CA SER A 187 -18.51 -28.73 -23.52
C SER A 187 -18.88 -27.81 -22.36
N LYS A 188 -19.66 -28.32 -21.42
CA LYS A 188 -20.05 -27.60 -20.20
C LYS A 188 -18.83 -27.25 -19.33
N ALA A 189 -17.89 -28.17 -19.20
CA ALA A 189 -16.65 -27.95 -18.47
C ALA A 189 -15.81 -26.82 -19.10
N ASP A 190 -15.73 -26.78 -20.44
CA ASP A 190 -14.97 -25.75 -21.15
C ASP A 190 -15.66 -24.39 -21.09
N ALA A 191 -17.00 -24.36 -21.16
CA ALA A 191 -17.77 -23.13 -21.04
C ALA A 191 -17.64 -22.49 -19.65
N LEU A 192 -17.70 -23.30 -18.59
CA LEU A 192 -17.51 -22.84 -17.21
C LEU A 192 -16.07 -22.38 -16.96
N GLN A 193 -15.08 -23.06 -17.54
CA GLN A 193 -13.68 -22.62 -17.50
C GLN A 193 -13.47 -21.27 -18.20
N ILE A 194 -14.14 -21.02 -19.34
CA ILE A 194 -14.06 -19.73 -20.06
C ILE A 194 -14.68 -18.58 -19.27
N LEU A 195 -15.78 -18.82 -18.54
CA LEU A 195 -16.36 -17.82 -17.64
C LEU A 195 -15.38 -17.43 -16.53
N GLY A 196 -14.67 -18.40 -15.95
CA GLY A 196 -13.56 -18.12 -15.02
C GLY A 196 -12.42 -17.33 -15.68
N ASN A 197 -12.12 -17.62 -16.94
CA ASN A 197 -11.09 -16.94 -17.74
C ASN A 197 -11.42 -15.46 -18.00
N LEU A 198 -12.68 -15.11 -18.18
CA LEU A 198 -13.13 -13.72 -18.34
C LEU A 198 -12.89 -12.89 -17.06
N CYS A 199 -13.16 -13.47 -15.89
CA CYS A 199 -12.87 -12.82 -14.60
C CYS A 199 -11.36 -12.60 -14.39
N LEU A 200 -10.53 -13.58 -14.76
CA LEU A 200 -9.06 -13.45 -14.68
C LEU A 200 -8.50 -12.47 -15.71
N THR A 201 -9.10 -12.40 -16.90
CA THR A 201 -8.72 -11.44 -17.93
C THR A 201 -9.06 -10.02 -17.49
N ALA A 202 -10.22 -9.82 -16.84
CA ALA A 202 -10.57 -8.55 -16.21
C ALA A 202 -9.61 -8.19 -15.07
N GLN A 203 -9.22 -9.15 -14.23
CA GLN A 203 -8.19 -8.92 -13.19
C GLN A 203 -6.82 -8.58 -13.78
N ARG A 204 -6.42 -9.22 -14.89
CA ARG A 204 -5.18 -8.90 -15.62
C ARG A 204 -5.22 -7.51 -16.26
N ALA A 205 -6.38 -7.08 -16.74
CA ALA A 205 -6.57 -5.72 -17.24
C ALA A 205 -6.44 -4.65 -16.14
N LEU A 206 -6.62 -5.04 -14.87
CA LEU A 206 -6.44 -4.19 -13.69
C LEU A 206 -5.00 -4.26 -13.12
N ALA A 207 -4.18 -5.23 -13.54
CA ALA A 207 -2.80 -5.36 -13.10
C ALA A 207 -1.83 -4.53 -13.97
N PRO A 208 -0.80 -3.88 -13.40
CA PRO A 208 0.16 -3.10 -14.18
C PRO A 208 0.90 -3.95 -15.21
N ALA A 209 1.01 -3.44 -16.44
CA ALA A 209 1.43 -4.16 -17.65
C ALA A 209 2.84 -4.79 -17.65
N GLN A 210 3.63 -4.63 -16.59
CA GLN A 210 4.99 -5.17 -16.50
C GLN A 210 5.06 -6.67 -16.15
N MET A 211 3.96 -7.31 -15.73
CA MET A 211 3.94 -8.74 -15.40
C MET A 211 3.53 -9.68 -16.55
N SER A 212 3.14 -9.17 -17.72
CA SER A 212 2.71 -10.00 -18.86
C SER A 212 3.83 -10.41 -19.82
N ALA A 213 5.09 -9.99 -19.57
CA ALA A 213 6.18 -10.13 -20.54
C ALA A 213 6.93 -11.48 -20.54
N ARG A 214 6.45 -12.51 -19.82
CA ARG A 214 7.07 -13.84 -19.86
C ARG A 214 6.06 -14.97 -19.88
N SER A 215 5.47 -15.20 -21.04
CA SER A 215 4.89 -16.49 -21.41
C SER A 215 5.41 -16.90 -22.78
N ARG A 216 6.08 -18.05 -22.85
CA ARG A 216 6.21 -18.79 -24.10
C ARG A 216 4.84 -19.40 -24.37
N GLU A 217 4.09 -18.85 -25.33
CA GLU A 217 3.35 -19.58 -26.40
C GLU A 217 2.28 -18.73 -27.14
N SER A 218 2.20 -19.01 -28.44
CA SER A 218 1.38 -18.47 -29.55
C SER A 218 1.56 -16.99 -29.93
N SER A 219 2.06 -16.76 -31.14
CA SER A 219 2.49 -15.47 -31.70
C SER A 219 1.37 -14.62 -32.30
N SER A 220 0.10 -14.92 -32.03
CA SER A 220 -1.02 -14.09 -32.50
C SER A 220 -1.77 -13.53 -31.29
N THR A 221 -1.48 -12.28 -30.95
CA THR A 221 -2.25 -11.56 -29.93
C THR A 221 -3.67 -11.29 -30.46
N TRP A 222 -4.66 -11.26 -29.56
CA TRP A 222 -6.04 -10.86 -29.88
C TRP A 222 -6.12 -9.49 -30.59
N ALA A 223 -5.13 -8.63 -30.37
CA ALA A 223 -4.95 -7.37 -31.07
C ALA A 223 -4.68 -7.56 -32.58
N ALA A 224 -3.89 -8.56 -32.98
CA ALA A 224 -3.63 -8.88 -34.39
C ALA A 224 -4.90 -9.38 -35.10
N PHE A 225 -5.72 -10.20 -34.42
CA PHE A 225 -6.99 -10.70 -34.94
C PHE A 225 -8.05 -9.59 -35.13
N TYR A 226 -8.11 -8.62 -34.20
CA TYR A 226 -9.08 -7.51 -34.28
C TYR A 226 -8.68 -6.44 -35.31
N SER A 227 -7.38 -6.20 -35.48
CA SER A 227 -6.84 -5.22 -36.44
C SER A 227 -7.16 -5.58 -37.89
N GLU A 228 -7.25 -6.87 -38.20
CA GLU A 228 -7.46 -7.38 -39.55
C GLU A 228 -8.95 -7.39 -39.97
N ARG A 229 -9.88 -7.24 -39.02
CA ARG A 229 -11.32 -7.47 -39.26
C ARG A 229 -12.28 -6.34 -38.84
N ALA A 230 -11.81 -5.26 -38.22
CA ALA A 230 -12.66 -4.15 -37.79
C ALA A 230 -12.80 -3.04 -38.87
N PRO A 231 -14.02 -2.64 -39.31
CA PRO A 231 -14.21 -1.65 -40.38
C PRO A 231 -14.01 -0.17 -39.99
N SER A 232 -13.50 0.13 -38.80
CA SER A 232 -13.32 1.52 -38.36
C SER A 232 -12.10 1.69 -37.49
N LYS A 233 -11.11 2.44 -38.03
CA LYS A 233 -9.91 2.92 -37.33
C LYS A 233 -10.32 3.91 -36.24
N ALA A 234 -10.56 3.42 -35.03
CA ALA A 234 -10.83 4.26 -33.87
C ALA A 234 -9.99 3.82 -32.65
N PHE A 235 -8.68 3.60 -32.86
CA PHE A 235 -7.70 3.64 -31.79
C PHE A 235 -6.41 4.25 -32.35
N ALA A 236 -6.03 5.42 -31.84
CA ALA A 236 -4.77 6.06 -32.17
C ALA A 236 -3.60 5.18 -31.67
N ALA A 237 -2.68 4.86 -32.57
CA ALA A 237 -1.51 4.01 -32.33
C ALA A 237 -0.40 4.67 -31.49
N SER A 238 -0.75 5.49 -30.48
CA SER A 238 0.23 6.32 -29.75
C SER A 238 0.12 6.30 -28.24
N ALA A 239 -0.39 5.21 -27.64
CA ALA A 239 -0.13 4.97 -26.21
C ALA A 239 1.26 4.34 -26.06
N ALA A 240 2.30 5.17 -26.13
CA ALA A 240 3.69 4.77 -25.95
C ALA A 240 3.91 4.24 -24.52
N VAL A 241 4.03 2.91 -24.41
CA VAL A 241 4.45 2.22 -23.19
C VAL A 241 5.95 2.45 -23.01
N PHE A 242 6.30 3.18 -21.95
CA PHE A 242 7.65 3.56 -21.49
C PHE A 242 8.56 4.21 -22.55
N THR A 243 8.24 5.45 -22.88
CA THR A 243 9.28 6.38 -23.32
C THR A 243 10.29 6.56 -22.18
N LYS A 244 11.58 6.30 -22.45
CA LYS A 244 12.69 6.84 -21.65
C LYS A 244 12.36 8.31 -21.40
N PRO A 245 12.25 8.78 -20.14
CA PRO A 245 12.04 10.20 -19.89
C PRO A 245 13.08 10.99 -20.69
N GLU A 246 12.65 12.05 -21.38
CA GLU A 246 13.57 12.84 -22.21
C GLU A 246 14.78 13.31 -21.40
N GLU A 247 14.53 13.58 -20.11
CA GLU A 247 15.43 14.02 -19.05
C GLU A 247 16.49 13.00 -18.58
N LEU A 248 16.37 11.71 -18.92
CA LEU A 248 17.32 10.67 -18.48
C LEU A 248 18.17 10.15 -19.62
N GLU A 249 19.51 10.15 -19.48
CA GLU A 249 20.37 9.44 -20.43
C GLU A 249 20.09 7.93 -20.42
N LYS A 250 20.44 7.26 -21.52
CA LYS A 250 20.20 5.82 -21.69
C LYS A 250 20.91 4.99 -20.59
N THR A 251 22.11 5.40 -20.21
CA THR A 251 22.92 4.83 -19.13
C THR A 251 22.22 5.00 -17.77
N SER A 252 21.73 6.20 -17.47
CA SER A 252 20.96 6.51 -16.26
C SER A 252 19.65 5.74 -16.18
N PHE A 253 18.93 5.61 -17.30
CA PHE A 253 17.69 4.84 -17.37
C PHE A 253 17.92 3.34 -17.12
N ILE A 254 19.02 2.78 -17.65
CA ILE A 254 19.41 1.39 -17.40
C ILE A 254 19.82 1.20 -15.93
N ALA A 255 20.60 2.13 -15.37
CA ALA A 255 20.99 2.12 -13.96
C ALA A 255 19.76 2.18 -13.04
N LEU A 256 18.79 3.06 -13.34
CA LEU A 256 17.51 3.14 -12.64
C LEU A 256 16.73 1.81 -12.69
N GLY A 257 16.64 1.20 -13.86
CA GLY A 257 15.99 -0.11 -14.04
C GLY A 257 16.71 -1.28 -13.36
N SER A 258 17.97 -1.07 -12.95
CA SER A 258 18.78 -2.05 -12.21
C SER A 258 18.59 -1.97 -10.68
N LEU A 259 18.02 -0.87 -10.17
CA LEU A 259 17.69 -0.62 -8.75
C LEU A 259 16.48 -1.43 -8.27
N ARG A 260 16.46 -2.73 -8.55
CA ARG A 260 15.37 -3.61 -8.14
C ARG A 260 15.47 -3.89 -6.64
N ALA A 261 14.34 -3.80 -5.94
CA ALA A 261 14.21 -4.11 -4.51
C ALA A 261 14.67 -5.54 -4.18
N SER A 262 14.51 -6.48 -5.11
CA SER A 262 15.03 -7.85 -5.01
C SER A 262 16.39 -7.99 -5.71
N PRO A 263 17.41 -8.63 -5.11
CA PRO A 263 17.44 -9.32 -3.81
C PRO A 263 18.07 -8.45 -2.70
N ASN A 264 17.41 -7.38 -2.25
CA ASN A 264 17.90 -6.44 -1.23
C ASN A 264 19.23 -5.74 -1.60
N GLN A 265 19.53 -5.66 -2.90
CA GLN A 265 20.71 -4.95 -3.42
C GLN A 265 20.40 -3.51 -3.83
N GLN A 266 19.17 -3.04 -3.62
CA GLN A 266 18.73 -1.74 -4.10
C GLN A 266 19.60 -0.61 -3.54
N PHE A 267 19.89 -0.63 -2.23
CA PHE A 267 20.76 0.35 -1.59
C PHE A 267 22.21 0.27 -2.11
N ARG A 268 22.78 -0.94 -2.24
CA ARG A 268 24.15 -1.13 -2.75
C ARG A 268 24.30 -0.74 -4.23
N LYS A 269 23.31 -1.07 -5.07
CA LYS A 269 23.30 -0.69 -6.49
C LYS A 269 23.04 0.79 -6.67
N LEU A 270 22.24 1.40 -5.80
CA LEU A 270 22.07 2.84 -5.74
C LEU A 270 23.41 3.50 -5.38
N GLN A 271 24.11 3.00 -4.36
CA GLN A 271 25.46 3.47 -4.01
C GLN A 271 26.45 3.35 -5.17
N CYS A 272 26.51 2.20 -5.86
CA CYS A 272 27.36 2.02 -7.04
C CYS A 272 26.98 2.98 -8.17
N ALA A 273 25.69 3.09 -8.49
CA ALA A 273 25.20 3.96 -9.56
C ALA A 273 25.50 5.44 -9.29
N LEU A 274 25.53 5.82 -8.01
CA LEU A 274 25.86 7.17 -7.53
C LEU A 274 27.36 7.41 -7.41
N LEU A 275 28.17 6.38 -7.15
CA LEU A 275 29.64 6.41 -7.17
C LEU A 275 30.16 6.55 -8.60
N ASP A 276 29.54 5.84 -9.54
CA ASP A 276 29.93 5.80 -10.95
C ASP A 276 29.32 6.95 -11.78
N ASP A 277 28.63 7.90 -11.13
CA ASP A 277 27.89 9.03 -11.74
C ASP A 277 26.87 8.62 -12.83
N THR A 278 26.48 7.34 -12.87
CA THR A 278 25.48 6.85 -13.83
C THR A 278 24.08 7.34 -13.53
N LEU A 279 23.75 7.55 -12.25
CA LEU A 279 22.55 8.24 -11.80
C LEU A 279 22.94 9.58 -11.21
N SER A 280 22.58 10.67 -11.90
CA SER A 280 22.87 12.00 -11.40
C SER A 280 22.09 12.25 -10.11
N TRP A 281 22.83 12.65 -9.08
CA TRP A 281 22.27 13.18 -7.83
C TRP A 281 21.35 14.36 -8.05
N SER A 282 21.44 15.05 -9.20
CA SER A 282 20.60 16.18 -9.57
C SER A 282 19.17 15.81 -10.05
N ASN A 283 18.86 14.51 -10.16
CA ASN A 283 17.55 14.06 -10.62
C ASN A 283 16.58 13.83 -9.42
N PRO A 284 15.39 14.47 -9.39
CA PRO A 284 14.40 14.28 -8.32
C PRO A 284 13.93 12.83 -8.09
N LEU A 285 14.03 11.98 -9.12
CA LEU A 285 13.73 10.54 -9.01
C LEU A 285 14.76 9.83 -8.13
N VAL A 286 16.03 10.24 -8.20
CA VAL A 286 17.11 9.67 -7.38
C VAL A 286 16.89 10.03 -5.91
N GLU A 287 16.47 11.26 -5.60
CA GLU A 287 16.09 11.66 -4.23
C GLU A 287 14.96 10.78 -3.66
N THR A 288 13.92 10.54 -4.45
CA THR A 288 12.79 9.70 -4.06
C THR A 288 13.23 8.26 -3.80
N ILE A 289 14.12 7.72 -4.64
CA ILE A 289 14.61 6.34 -4.50
C ILE A 289 15.57 6.21 -3.31
N VAL A 290 16.41 7.21 -3.05
CA VAL A 290 17.22 7.27 -1.83
C VAL A 290 16.31 7.24 -0.61
N ARG A 291 15.28 8.09 -0.54
CA ARG A 291 14.29 8.04 0.55
C ARG A 291 13.62 6.68 0.69
N GLN A 292 13.10 6.10 -0.40
CA GLN A 292 12.45 4.79 -0.39
C GLN A 292 13.38 3.68 0.08
N SER A 293 14.65 3.70 -0.33
CA SER A 293 15.65 2.69 0.07
C SER A 293 15.99 2.74 1.57
N LEU A 294 15.81 3.89 2.23
CA LEU A 294 15.97 4.02 3.69
C LEU A 294 14.79 3.44 4.49
N TYR A 295 13.64 3.23 3.84
CA TYR A 295 12.42 2.67 4.43
C TYR A 295 12.08 1.27 3.89
N GLN A 296 13.02 0.63 3.18
CA GLN A 296 12.83 -0.71 2.66
C GLN A 296 12.81 -1.74 3.80
N VAL A 297 11.83 -2.63 3.76
CA VAL A 297 11.74 -3.79 4.64
C VAL A 297 12.77 -4.85 4.22
N GLU A 298 13.52 -5.42 5.17
CA GLU A 298 14.48 -6.50 4.89
C GLU A 298 13.84 -7.89 4.93
N ASP A 299 14.66 -8.95 4.89
CA ASP A 299 14.17 -10.33 5.01
C ASP A 299 13.41 -10.52 6.33
N LEU A 300 12.18 -11.04 6.23
CA LEU A 300 11.37 -11.43 7.37
C LEU A 300 12.03 -12.62 8.09
N THR A 301 12.07 -12.58 9.42
CA THR A 301 12.64 -13.70 10.20
C THR A 301 11.84 -14.99 10.00
N ASP A 302 12.51 -16.15 9.99
CA ASP A 302 11.85 -17.47 9.90
C ASP A 302 11.13 -17.89 11.22
N GLU A 303 11.05 -17.03 12.23
CA GLU A 303 10.34 -17.25 13.51
C GLU A 303 8.82 -17.37 13.37
N LEU A 304 8.14 -17.94 14.37
CA LEU A 304 6.67 -18.18 14.39
C LEU A 304 5.85 -16.90 14.18
N GLU A 305 6.34 -15.77 14.67
CA GLU A 305 5.85 -14.43 14.34
C GLU A 305 6.93 -13.75 13.49
N PRO A 306 6.72 -13.55 12.17
CA PRO A 306 7.71 -12.93 11.30
C PRO A 306 8.06 -11.52 11.79
N GLN A 307 9.24 -11.36 12.37
CA GLN A 307 9.77 -10.07 12.76
C GLN A 307 10.36 -9.37 11.53
N LEU A 308 10.23 -8.04 11.53
CA LEU A 308 10.83 -7.14 10.56
C LEU A 308 12.08 -6.54 11.22
N PRO A 309 13.27 -7.16 11.06
CA PRO A 309 14.50 -6.57 11.57
C PRO A 309 14.75 -5.27 10.80
N TRP A 310 14.68 -4.15 11.51
CA TRP A 310 14.85 -2.83 10.93
C TRP A 310 16.36 -2.55 10.72
N LYS A 311 16.76 -2.06 9.53
CA LYS A 311 18.11 -1.53 9.23
C LYS A 311 19.29 -2.49 9.45
N THR A 312 19.16 -3.75 9.07
CA THR A 312 20.23 -4.71 9.23
C THR A 312 21.25 -4.75 8.08
N ASP A 313 21.01 -4.30 6.85
CA ASP A 313 22.06 -4.29 5.80
C ASP A 313 23.17 -3.25 6.08
N MET A 314 22.85 -2.19 6.82
CA MET A 314 23.85 -1.24 7.32
C MET A 314 24.67 -1.79 8.50
N LEU A 315 24.10 -2.67 9.32
CA LEU A 315 24.65 -3.11 10.61
C LEU A 315 24.97 -4.62 10.68
N GLN A 316 24.69 -5.40 9.63
CA GLN A 316 24.90 -6.85 9.59
C GLN A 316 26.39 -7.17 9.51
N THR A 317 26.89 -7.79 10.58
CA THR A 317 28.28 -8.19 10.76
C THR A 317 28.73 -9.37 9.88
N LYS A 318 27.80 -10.09 9.23
CA LYS A 318 28.11 -11.32 8.46
C LYS A 318 28.50 -11.08 7.01
N THR A 319 28.15 -9.95 6.41
CA THR A 319 28.62 -9.57 5.07
C THR A 319 29.20 -8.18 5.12
N LYS A 320 30.44 -7.99 4.65
CA LYS A 320 31.20 -6.73 4.69
C LYS A 320 30.31 -5.46 4.61
N ASN A 321 30.32 -4.75 5.74
CA ASN A 321 29.68 -3.50 6.16
C ASN A 321 29.05 -2.61 5.06
N GLY A 322 27.72 -2.62 4.95
CA GLY A 322 26.96 -1.61 4.21
C GLY A 322 27.20 -0.18 4.72
N LEU A 323 27.46 -0.02 6.03
CA LEU A 323 27.90 1.25 6.61
C LEU A 323 29.28 1.70 6.08
N GLU A 324 30.26 0.80 5.97
CA GLU A 324 31.58 1.17 5.41
C GLU A 324 31.48 1.55 3.93
N THR A 325 30.64 0.85 3.17
CA THR A 325 30.42 1.16 1.75
C THR A 325 29.73 2.52 1.59
N PHE A 326 28.75 2.82 2.45
CA PHE A 326 28.11 4.13 2.51
C PHE A 326 29.10 5.24 2.88
N CYS A 327 29.93 5.00 3.88
CA CYS A 327 31.01 5.90 4.29
C CYS A 327 32.01 6.15 3.16
N MET A 328 32.42 5.12 2.42
CA MET A 328 33.28 5.26 1.24
C MET A 328 32.60 6.02 0.10
N THR A 329 31.29 5.82 -0.12
CA THR A 329 30.51 6.59 -1.09
C THR A 329 30.45 8.07 -0.72
N LEU A 330 30.20 8.39 0.55
CA LEU A 330 30.21 9.77 1.04
C LEU A 330 31.60 10.40 0.91
N GLN A 331 32.67 9.66 1.21
CA GLN A 331 34.05 10.10 1.04
C GLN A 331 34.37 10.39 -0.44
N GLY A 332 34.09 9.45 -1.35
CA GLY A 332 34.36 9.64 -2.77
C GLY A 332 33.59 10.82 -3.39
N ILE A 333 32.40 11.14 -2.86
CA ILE A 333 31.65 12.33 -3.25
C ILE A 333 32.29 13.60 -2.69
N ALA A 334 32.75 13.59 -1.44
CA ALA A 334 33.48 14.71 -0.85
C ALA A 334 34.74 15.03 -1.66
N ASP A 335 35.51 14.00 -2.04
CA ASP A 335 36.75 14.15 -2.82
C ASP A 335 36.47 14.65 -4.25
N LYS A 336 35.40 14.19 -4.92
CA LYS A 336 34.99 14.69 -6.25
C LYS A 336 34.57 16.16 -6.21
N LEU A 337 33.83 16.56 -5.17
CA LEU A 337 33.39 17.95 -4.97
C LEU A 337 34.57 18.89 -4.68
N GLU A 338 35.63 18.39 -4.06
CA GLU A 338 36.89 19.13 -3.88
C GLU A 338 37.58 19.42 -5.23
N GLN A 339 37.50 18.49 -6.19
CA GLN A 339 38.16 18.60 -7.49
C GLN A 339 37.33 19.33 -8.57
N THR A 340 36.02 19.55 -8.38
CA THR A 340 35.15 20.23 -9.36
C THR A 340 34.31 21.38 -8.78
N PRO A 341 34.93 22.51 -8.39
CA PRO A 341 34.23 23.63 -7.74
C PRO A 341 33.15 24.35 -8.58
N ARG A 342 33.12 24.14 -9.91
CA ARG A 342 32.29 24.89 -10.88
C ARG A 342 31.20 24.06 -11.58
N SER A 343 30.99 22.81 -11.19
CA SER A 343 29.87 21.99 -11.67
C SER A 343 28.59 22.37 -10.91
N PHE A 344 27.94 23.47 -11.33
CA PHE A 344 26.79 24.08 -10.65
C PHE A 344 25.49 23.25 -10.68
N GLU A 345 25.36 22.24 -11.55
CA GLU A 345 24.12 21.47 -11.71
C GLU A 345 23.93 20.35 -10.66
N CYS A 346 24.98 19.96 -9.93
CA CYS A 346 24.89 19.02 -8.80
C CYS A 346 24.66 19.72 -7.44
N VAL A 347 24.70 21.05 -7.40
CA VAL A 347 24.64 21.87 -6.18
C VAL A 347 23.23 21.95 -5.55
N PRO A 348 22.11 22.01 -6.30
CA PRO A 348 20.78 22.13 -5.70
C PRO A 348 20.37 20.92 -4.84
N LEU A 349 20.89 19.71 -5.12
CA LEU A 349 20.50 18.47 -4.44
C LEU A 349 21.37 18.11 -3.22
N LEU A 350 22.56 18.70 -3.08
CA LEU A 350 23.27 18.74 -1.80
C LEU A 350 22.54 19.63 -0.77
N ILE A 351 21.75 20.60 -1.24
CA ILE A 351 21.02 21.55 -0.39
C ILE A 351 19.61 21.04 -0.03
N HIS A 352 18.93 20.31 -0.92
CA HIS A 352 17.53 19.87 -0.73
C HIS A 352 17.37 18.52 0.01
N GLY A 353 18.23 17.52 -0.25
CA GLY A 353 18.05 16.16 0.28
C GLY A 353 18.93 15.78 1.48
N ARG A 354 20.02 16.51 1.78
CA ARG A 354 21.00 16.09 2.80
C ARG A 354 20.80 16.63 4.22
N ARG A 355 19.97 17.63 4.47
CA ARG A 355 19.81 18.22 5.83
C ARG A 355 19.18 17.23 6.80
N GLU A 356 18.14 16.55 6.34
CA GLU A 356 17.45 15.47 7.05
C GLU A 356 18.40 14.31 7.30
N LEU A 357 19.17 13.91 6.27
CA LEU A 357 20.16 12.83 6.35
C LEU A 357 21.33 13.13 7.28
N ILE A 358 21.83 14.36 7.34
CA ILE A 358 22.94 14.76 8.22
C ILE A 358 22.47 14.82 9.67
N VAL A 359 21.30 15.43 9.94
CA VAL A 359 20.68 15.43 11.27
C VAL A 359 20.40 14.00 11.74
N LEU A 360 19.81 13.16 10.88
CA LEU A 360 19.56 11.75 11.19
C LEU A 360 20.85 10.94 11.36
N PHE A 361 21.90 11.20 10.56
CA PHE A 361 23.19 10.53 10.65
C PHE A 361 23.94 10.90 11.93
N ARG A 362 24.01 12.19 12.28
CA ARG A 362 24.61 12.68 13.54
C ARG A 362 23.85 12.14 14.75
N ASN A 363 22.53 12.19 14.76
CA ASN A 363 21.74 11.61 15.85
C ASN A 363 21.93 10.09 15.96
N SER A 364 21.97 9.39 14.82
CA SER A 364 22.23 7.94 14.79
C SER A 364 23.64 7.60 15.28
N LEU A 365 24.65 8.43 14.97
CA LEU A 365 26.03 8.27 15.45
C LEU A 365 26.16 8.57 16.95
N CYS A 366 25.53 9.63 17.46
CA CYS A 366 25.47 9.90 18.90
C CYS A 366 24.87 8.71 19.66
N CYS A 367 23.79 8.11 19.13
CA CYS A 367 23.17 6.93 19.72
C CYS A 367 24.02 5.64 19.57
N ALA A 368 24.74 5.49 18.45
CA ALA A 368 25.67 4.39 18.23
C ALA A 368 26.88 4.48 19.18
N GLY A 369 27.40 5.68 19.43
CA GLY A 369 28.51 5.95 20.33
C GLY A 369 28.23 5.61 21.80
N VAL A 370 26.95 5.63 22.20
CA VAL A 370 26.51 5.15 23.53
C VAL A 370 26.58 3.62 23.66
N ASN A 371 26.47 2.89 22.55
CA ASN A 371 26.40 1.43 22.54
C ASN A 371 27.71 0.74 22.11
N LEU A 372 28.53 1.39 21.28
CA LEU A 372 29.85 0.91 20.84
C LEU A 372 30.84 2.06 20.70
N PRO A 373 32.14 1.84 20.96
CA PRO A 373 33.17 2.84 20.68
C PRO A 373 33.16 3.24 19.20
N SER A 374 33.18 4.55 18.92
CA SER A 374 33.27 5.06 17.56
C SER A 374 34.49 4.47 16.86
N THR A 375 34.29 3.85 15.69
CA THR A 375 35.42 3.33 14.91
C THR A 375 36.19 4.47 14.26
N GLU A 376 37.47 4.26 13.96
CA GLU A 376 38.32 5.25 13.29
C GLU A 376 37.75 5.72 11.94
N LYS A 377 37.11 4.80 11.19
CA LYS A 377 36.38 5.13 9.95
C LYS A 377 35.16 6.02 10.18
N MET A 378 34.41 5.81 11.27
CA MET A 378 33.27 6.67 11.61
C MET A 378 33.73 8.10 11.93
N ARG A 379 34.85 8.24 12.65
CA ARG A 379 35.45 9.54 12.96
C ARG A 379 35.98 10.26 11.73
N LEU A 380 36.60 9.53 10.79
CA LEU A 380 37.05 10.11 9.52
C LEU A 380 35.88 10.64 8.70
N VAL A 381 34.77 9.88 8.62
CA VAL A 381 33.57 10.30 7.89
C VAL A 381 32.89 11.49 8.57
N GLU A 382 32.81 11.49 9.89
CA GLU A 382 32.32 12.63 10.67
C GLU A 382 33.16 13.88 10.39
N SER A 383 34.49 13.78 10.42
CA SER A 383 35.41 14.88 10.10
C SER A 383 35.25 15.39 8.67
N SER A 384 35.07 14.50 7.68
CA SER A 384 34.89 14.90 6.28
C SER A 384 33.53 15.55 6.03
N ILE A 385 32.48 15.12 6.74
CA ILE A 385 31.16 15.78 6.68
C ILE A 385 31.23 17.16 7.33
N GLU A 386 31.88 17.29 8.49
CA GLU A 386 32.08 18.58 9.16
C GLU A 386 32.84 19.58 8.29
N GLU A 387 33.94 19.14 7.66
CA GLU A 387 34.74 19.99 6.78
C GLU A 387 33.93 20.46 5.55
N MET A 388 33.16 19.55 4.94
CA MET A 388 32.28 19.89 3.82
C MET A 388 31.19 20.88 4.24
N MET A 389 30.55 20.65 5.38
CA MET A 389 29.52 21.56 5.92
C MET A 389 30.10 22.93 6.25
N ALA A 390 31.30 22.99 6.83
CA ALA A 390 31.98 24.25 7.10
C ALA A 390 32.27 25.05 5.82
N ARG A 391 32.73 24.38 4.75
CA ARG A 391 32.99 25.03 3.45
C ARG A 391 31.71 25.55 2.74
N ARG A 392 30.53 25.00 3.08
CA ARG A 392 29.24 25.29 2.40
C ARG A 392 28.19 25.94 3.29
N ILE A 393 28.54 26.31 4.51
CA ILE A 393 27.57 26.81 5.49
C ILE A 393 26.83 28.07 5.01
N THR A 394 27.51 28.94 4.26
CA THR A 394 26.93 30.15 3.67
C THR A 394 25.79 29.83 2.71
N ASP A 395 25.94 28.79 1.89
CA ASP A 395 24.92 28.35 0.93
C ASP A 395 23.72 27.73 1.67
N VAL A 396 23.99 26.95 2.73
CA VAL A 396 22.96 26.31 3.56
C VAL A 396 22.10 27.35 4.27
N VAL A 397 22.73 28.35 4.89
CA VAL A 397 22.06 29.47 5.58
C VAL A 397 21.25 30.32 4.60
N ALA A 398 21.83 30.68 3.44
CA ALA A 398 21.13 31.45 2.41
C ALA A 398 19.83 30.75 1.96
N TYR A 399 19.86 29.43 1.81
CA TYR A 399 18.68 28.66 1.45
C TYR A 399 17.62 28.59 2.57
N VAL A 400 18.02 28.40 3.84
CA VAL A 400 17.07 28.40 4.97
C VAL A 400 16.29 29.72 4.99
N ARG A 401 17.01 30.83 4.78
CA ARG A 401 16.40 32.16 4.69
C ARG A 401 15.44 32.28 3.50
N GLN A 402 15.80 31.78 2.31
CA GLN A 402 14.96 31.87 1.11
C GLN A 402 13.66 31.03 1.17
N ARG A 403 13.68 29.86 1.81
CA ARG A 403 12.52 28.94 1.86
C ARG A 403 11.57 29.16 3.04
N GLY A 404 11.94 30.04 3.97
CA GLY A 404 11.23 30.27 5.22
C GLY A 404 11.88 29.50 6.36
N VAL A 405 12.54 30.25 7.24
CA VAL A 405 13.32 29.73 8.38
C VAL A 405 12.47 28.81 9.24
N ASP A 406 11.30 29.27 9.67
CA ASP A 406 10.44 28.54 10.60
C ASP A 406 9.98 27.18 10.05
N LYS A 407 9.58 27.15 8.78
CA LYS A 407 9.07 25.93 8.13
C LYS A 407 10.17 24.87 8.03
N VAL A 408 11.36 25.29 7.61
CA VAL A 408 12.48 24.37 7.39
C VAL A 408 13.03 23.85 8.72
N LEU A 409 13.27 24.74 9.68
CA LEU A 409 13.87 24.35 10.96
C LEU A 409 12.91 23.55 11.84
N THR A 410 11.61 23.88 11.83
CA THR A 410 10.59 23.05 12.51
C THR A 410 10.50 21.66 11.90
N GLY A 411 10.63 21.53 10.57
CA GLY A 411 10.74 20.24 9.91
C GLY A 411 11.95 19.44 10.38
N LEU A 412 13.13 20.08 10.48
CA LEU A 412 14.35 19.43 10.97
C LEU A 412 14.26 19.03 12.44
N ALA A 413 13.69 19.87 13.31
CA ALA A 413 13.43 19.52 14.70
C ALA A 413 12.51 18.31 14.82
N ARG A 414 11.45 18.24 14.01
CA ARG A 414 10.48 17.13 14.03
C ARG A 414 11.01 15.79 13.53
N LEU A 415 12.10 15.78 12.77
CA LEU A 415 12.80 14.53 12.42
C LEU A 415 13.49 13.89 13.63
N VAL A 416 13.83 14.72 14.61
CA VAL A 416 14.50 14.33 15.85
C VAL A 416 13.46 14.07 16.92
N SER A 417 12.69 15.10 17.27
CA SER A 417 11.63 15.07 18.28
C SER A 417 10.26 15.17 17.61
N GLU A 418 9.53 14.06 17.52
CA GLU A 418 8.20 14.02 16.89
C GLU A 418 7.19 14.93 17.60
N THR A 419 7.41 15.15 18.90
CA THR A 419 6.61 16.02 19.77
C THR A 419 6.91 17.50 19.60
N SER A 420 7.91 17.89 18.81
CA SER A 420 8.20 19.32 18.57
C SER A 420 6.97 20.02 17.95
N PRO A 421 6.51 21.15 18.53
CA PRO A 421 5.34 21.87 18.04
C PRO A 421 5.49 22.30 16.59
N SER A 422 4.38 22.30 15.84
CA SER A 422 4.40 22.76 14.44
C SER A 422 4.54 24.27 14.27
N HIS A 423 4.37 25.04 15.36
CA HIS A 423 4.30 26.50 15.36
C HIS A 423 5.55 27.20 15.91
N LEU A 424 6.68 26.49 15.99
CA LEU A 424 7.94 27.07 16.47
C LEU A 424 8.38 28.27 15.63
N ARG A 425 8.75 29.36 16.30
CA ARG A 425 9.33 30.56 15.69
C ARG A 425 10.82 30.61 15.97
N TRP A 426 11.61 30.61 14.92
CA TRP A 426 13.06 30.47 15.00
C TRP A 426 13.74 31.81 14.83
N SER A 427 14.65 32.13 15.74
CA SER A 427 15.57 33.26 15.68
C SER A 427 17.00 32.77 15.48
N GLU A 428 17.78 33.53 14.72
CA GLU A 428 19.21 33.28 14.57
C GLU A 428 19.93 33.65 15.87
N PHE A 429 20.82 32.77 16.34
CA PHE A 429 21.56 32.96 17.58
C PHE A 429 22.58 34.11 17.39
N GLY A 430 22.32 35.26 18.00
CA GLY A 430 23.04 36.50 17.72
C GLY A 430 23.59 37.20 18.96
N TYR A 431 24.83 36.90 19.36
CA TYR A 431 25.62 37.72 20.29
C TYR A 431 27.13 37.45 20.12
N VAL A 432 27.75 38.01 19.08
CA VAL A 432 29.18 38.38 19.15
C VAL A 432 29.29 39.78 18.56
N SER A 433 29.19 40.79 19.43
CA SER A 433 29.45 42.19 19.08
C SER A 433 30.95 42.37 18.88
N GLY A 434 31.41 42.20 17.64
CA GLY A 434 32.77 42.48 17.20
C GLY A 434 32.85 42.35 15.68
N ASP A 435 33.70 43.14 15.03
CA ASP A 435 33.91 43.24 13.57
C ASP A 435 34.34 41.93 12.86
N SER A 436 34.20 40.77 13.53
CA SER A 436 34.43 39.43 13.01
C SER A 436 33.19 38.53 13.08
N ALA A 437 31.99 39.10 12.87
CA ALA A 437 30.73 38.35 12.82
C ALA A 437 30.72 37.35 11.64
N LEU A 438 31.26 36.16 11.87
CA LEU A 438 31.24 35.02 10.95
C LEU A 438 29.87 34.31 11.05
N PHE A 439 29.16 34.23 9.92
CA PHE A 439 27.94 33.47 9.60
C PHE A 439 27.19 32.77 10.76
N GLY A 440 26.02 33.30 11.15
CA GLY A 440 25.11 32.63 12.08
C GLY A 440 24.51 31.37 11.46
N SER A 441 25.03 30.22 11.87
CA SER A 441 24.54 28.88 11.49
C SER A 441 23.71 28.22 12.57
N CYS A 442 23.58 28.87 13.73
CA CYS A 442 22.82 28.40 14.87
C CYS A 442 21.50 29.17 14.97
N TYR A 443 20.43 28.43 15.24
CA TYR A 443 19.08 28.95 15.39
C TYR A 443 18.47 28.41 16.67
N GLU A 444 17.58 29.18 17.28
CA GLU A 444 16.85 28.80 18.46
C GLU A 444 15.37 29.13 18.33
N ALA A 445 14.52 28.38 19.03
CA ALA A 445 13.10 28.64 19.16
C ALA A 445 12.66 28.29 20.58
N VAL A 446 11.79 29.10 21.16
CA VAL A 446 11.13 28.79 22.44
C VAL A 446 9.67 28.50 22.16
N ASP A 447 9.18 27.36 22.61
CA ASP A 447 7.75 27.11 22.64
C ASP A 447 7.13 27.75 23.88
N PRO A 448 6.27 28.77 23.76
CA PRO A 448 5.71 29.48 24.90
C PRO A 448 4.72 28.64 25.71
N GLU A 449 4.14 27.58 25.15
CA GLU A 449 3.16 26.72 25.84
C GLU A 449 3.86 25.80 26.84
N THR A 450 4.96 25.17 26.42
CA THR A 450 5.71 24.22 27.25
C THR A 450 6.93 24.83 27.93
N ASN A 451 7.31 26.06 27.54
CA ASN A 451 8.57 26.70 27.91
C ASN A 451 9.81 25.86 27.51
N THR A 452 9.68 25.05 26.45
CA THR A 452 10.78 24.24 25.90
C THR A 452 11.65 25.06 24.97
N HIS A 453 12.96 25.00 25.14
CA HIS A 453 13.94 25.65 24.26
C HIS A 453 14.47 24.65 23.24
N TYR A 454 14.32 24.95 21.96
CA TYR A 454 14.87 24.18 20.85
C TYR A 454 16.05 24.94 20.24
N ALA A 455 17.16 24.25 19.97
CA ALA A 455 18.28 24.84 19.26
C ALA A 455 18.78 23.92 18.14
N ILE A 456 19.11 24.50 16.99
CA ILE A 456 19.65 23.77 15.82
C ILE A 456 20.92 24.46 15.36
N ASN A 457 21.98 23.68 15.21
CA ASN A 457 23.19 24.14 14.55
C ASN A 457 23.28 23.50 13.15
N LEU A 458 23.11 24.31 12.11
CA LEU A 458 23.14 23.87 10.72
C LEU A 458 24.52 23.43 10.25
N SER A 459 25.60 23.90 10.89
CA SER A 459 26.97 23.49 10.52
C SER A 459 27.29 22.08 10.98
N THR A 460 26.77 21.69 12.16
CA THR A 460 27.02 20.38 12.76
C THR A 460 25.86 19.41 12.57
N GLY A 461 24.67 19.89 12.20
CA GLY A 461 23.44 19.10 12.16
C GLY A 461 22.89 18.73 13.53
N SER A 462 23.43 19.31 14.62
CA SER A 462 22.97 19.02 15.97
C SER A 462 21.63 19.71 16.24
N VAL A 463 20.70 18.96 16.83
CA VAL A 463 19.42 19.46 17.34
C VAL A 463 19.41 19.23 18.85
N LEU A 464 19.08 20.27 19.61
CA LEU A 464 19.02 20.26 21.06
C LEU A 464 17.60 20.59 21.52
N THR A 465 17.17 19.95 22.60
CA THR A 465 15.96 20.28 23.36
C THR A 465 16.41 20.58 24.80
N ASP A 466 16.16 21.79 25.27
CA ASP A 466 16.65 22.39 26.53
C ASP A 466 18.16 22.24 26.75
N GLY A 467 18.92 22.36 25.68
CA GLY A 467 20.38 22.21 25.70
C GLY A 467 20.88 20.76 25.71
N TYR A 468 19.99 19.77 25.74
CA TYR A 468 20.35 18.36 25.68
C TYR A 468 20.27 17.82 24.25
N THR A 469 21.28 17.03 23.86
CA THR A 469 21.22 16.22 22.64
C THR A 469 20.34 14.99 22.89
N PRO A 470 19.56 14.53 21.89
CA PRO A 470 18.95 13.21 21.90
C PRO A 470 19.98 12.14 22.27
N GLY A 471 19.66 11.30 23.25
CA GLY A 471 20.58 10.28 23.76
C GLY A 471 19.87 8.98 24.10
N GLY A 472 20.64 7.91 24.26
CA GLY A 472 20.13 6.65 24.78
C GLY A 472 19.85 6.74 26.29
N LEU A 473 19.02 5.83 26.81
CA LEU A 473 18.89 5.69 28.27
C LEU A 473 20.22 5.30 28.92
N PRO A 474 20.54 5.84 30.11
CA PRO A 474 21.71 5.42 30.87
C PRO A 474 21.70 3.92 31.16
N THR A 475 22.89 3.32 31.15
CA THR A 475 23.08 1.89 31.45
C THR A 475 22.45 1.50 32.79
N ALA A 476 22.51 2.37 33.80
CA ALA A 476 21.89 2.14 35.10
C ALA A 476 20.37 1.89 35.04
N ILE A 477 19.66 2.52 34.10
CA ILE A 477 18.22 2.27 33.88
C ILE A 477 18.01 1.02 33.02
N ARG A 478 18.82 0.85 31.96
CA ARG A 478 18.69 -0.28 31.03
C ARG A 478 18.96 -1.64 31.69
N ASP A 479 19.91 -1.67 32.62
CA ASP A 479 20.30 -2.87 33.34
C ASP A 479 19.40 -3.12 34.56
N HIS A 480 18.47 -2.21 34.87
CA HIS A 480 17.52 -2.38 35.95
C HIS A 480 16.56 -3.54 35.63
N GLU A 481 16.40 -4.50 36.55
CA GLU A 481 15.60 -5.72 36.35
C GLU A 481 14.16 -5.42 35.90
N ARG A 482 13.53 -4.43 36.54
CA ARG A 482 12.17 -3.97 36.17
C ARG A 482 12.10 -3.37 34.77
N PHE A 483 13.13 -2.66 34.33
CA PHE A 483 13.19 -2.14 32.97
C PHE A 483 13.26 -3.29 31.97
N GLN A 484 14.15 -4.26 32.19
CA GLN A 484 14.29 -5.44 31.33
C GLN A 484 13.01 -6.28 31.32
N THR A 485 12.31 -6.37 32.44
CA THR A 485 11.03 -7.08 32.53
C THR A 485 9.92 -6.41 31.72
N LEU A 486 9.88 -5.07 31.70
CA LEU A 486 8.87 -4.29 30.97
C LEU A 486 9.21 -4.17 29.47
N PHE A 487 10.47 -3.92 29.14
CA PHE A 487 10.94 -3.48 27.82
C PHE A 487 12.02 -4.39 27.20
N ASN A 488 12.40 -5.50 27.83
CA ASN A 488 13.49 -6.39 27.38
C ASN A 488 14.80 -5.62 27.17
N CYS A 489 15.48 -5.85 26.04
CA CYS A 489 16.74 -5.18 25.67
C CYS A 489 16.53 -3.89 24.87
N CYS A 490 15.35 -3.27 24.93
CA CYS A 490 15.08 -2.04 24.19
C CYS A 490 15.94 -0.88 24.71
N ASN A 491 16.38 -0.03 23.79
CA ASN A 491 16.94 1.29 24.10
C ASN A 491 16.03 2.35 23.48
N PHE A 492 15.92 3.49 24.14
CA PHE A 492 15.06 4.58 23.73
C PHE A 492 15.88 5.84 23.47
N ASP A 493 15.53 6.55 22.41
CA ASP A 493 15.95 7.93 22.22
C ASP A 493 15.17 8.78 23.23
N VAL A 494 15.89 9.38 24.16
CA VAL A 494 15.32 10.17 25.25
C VAL A 494 15.96 11.55 25.30
N PHE A 495 15.19 12.50 25.79
CA PHE A 495 15.67 13.81 26.21
C PHE A 495 15.42 13.98 27.71
N TYR A 496 16.30 14.75 28.36
CA TYR A 496 16.19 15.03 29.77
C TYR A 496 15.30 16.26 29.99
N TRP A 497 14.24 16.09 30.78
CA TRP A 497 13.26 17.12 31.08
C TRP A 497 12.86 17.04 32.55
N ASN A 498 13.03 18.12 33.31
CA ASN A 498 12.59 18.23 34.71
C ASN A 498 12.95 17.02 35.61
N GLY A 499 14.15 16.46 35.49
CA GLY A 499 14.57 15.34 36.33
C GLY A 499 14.21 13.94 35.80
N VAL A 500 13.48 13.86 34.68
CA VAL A 500 13.10 12.60 34.04
C VAL A 500 13.63 12.54 32.60
N MET A 501 13.83 11.33 32.10
CA MET A 501 14.21 11.05 30.72
C MET A 501 12.98 10.60 29.95
N ARG A 502 12.46 11.49 29.10
CA ARG A 502 11.26 11.23 28.29
C ARG A 502 11.65 10.68 26.93
N THR A 503 10.95 9.64 26.47
CA THR A 503 11.11 9.13 25.10
C THR A 503 10.73 10.19 24.07
N GLU A 504 11.57 10.40 23.06
CA GLU A 504 11.29 11.33 21.94
C GLU A 504 10.18 10.82 21.01
N ARG A 505 9.91 9.51 21.03
CA ARG A 505 8.95 8.85 20.14
C ARG A 505 8.04 7.91 20.89
N LYS A 506 6.83 7.71 20.37
CA LYS A 506 5.87 6.78 20.95
C LYS A 506 6.38 5.34 20.83
N CYS A 507 6.53 4.67 21.96
CA CYS A 507 6.68 3.23 22.02
C CYS A 507 5.33 2.60 22.41
N TYR A 508 4.86 1.60 21.66
CA TYR A 508 3.55 0.97 21.88
C TYR A 508 2.39 2.00 21.98
N ASP A 509 2.43 3.02 21.12
CA ASP A 509 1.48 4.17 21.07
C ASP A 509 1.49 5.09 22.29
N ARG A 510 2.56 5.09 23.09
CA ARG A 510 2.70 5.88 24.32
C ARG A 510 4.09 6.49 24.42
N LEU A 511 4.20 7.64 25.08
CA LEU A 511 5.51 8.13 25.52
C LEU A 511 5.80 7.56 26.91
N TYR A 512 7.08 7.43 27.25
CA TYR A 512 7.50 6.97 28.57
C TYR A 512 8.47 7.96 29.19
N ASP A 513 8.29 8.22 30.48
CA ASP A 513 9.26 8.93 31.30
C ASP A 513 9.98 7.93 32.21
N PHE A 514 11.30 8.09 32.30
CA PHE A 514 12.18 7.25 33.09
C PHE A 514 12.98 8.09 34.06
N ALA A 515 13.08 7.65 35.31
CA ALA A 515 14.06 8.18 36.25
C ALA A 515 14.52 7.07 37.19
N LEU A 516 15.70 7.25 37.77
CA LEU A 516 16.20 6.38 38.83
C LEU A 516 16.14 7.18 40.13
N HIS A 517 15.40 6.67 41.12
CA HIS A 517 15.33 7.31 42.43
C HIS A 517 16.64 7.10 43.20
N GLU A 518 16.89 7.96 44.21
CA GLU A 518 18.08 7.86 45.08
C GLU A 518 18.16 6.51 45.83
N ASP A 519 17.01 5.86 46.04
CA ASP A 519 16.92 4.54 46.66
C ASP A 519 17.15 3.38 45.68
N GLY A 520 17.48 3.69 44.43
CA GLY A 520 17.76 2.74 43.35
C GLY A 520 16.51 2.19 42.65
N ASP A 521 15.29 2.60 43.03
CA ASP A 521 14.07 2.14 42.36
C ASP A 521 13.85 2.86 41.03
N LEU A 522 13.28 2.13 40.07
CA LEU A 522 12.99 2.63 38.74
C LEU A 522 11.63 3.30 38.69
N PHE A 523 11.64 4.60 38.40
CA PHE A 523 10.46 5.35 38.01
C PHE A 523 10.18 5.12 36.53
N VAL A 524 8.94 4.70 36.22
CA VAL A 524 8.42 4.63 34.86
C VAL A 524 7.03 5.24 34.84
N GLN A 525 6.79 6.19 33.95
CA GLN A 525 5.47 6.75 33.72
C GLN A 525 5.11 6.63 32.24
N GLU A 526 3.92 6.10 31.94
CA GLU A 526 3.34 6.02 30.61
C GLU A 526 2.46 7.24 30.36
N LEU A 527 2.66 7.91 29.24
CA LEU A 527 1.95 9.12 28.85
C LEU A 527 1.14 8.89 27.58
N THR A 528 -0.13 9.31 27.62
CA THR A 528 -1.00 9.36 26.44
C THR A 528 -1.00 10.77 25.90
N THR A 529 -0.86 10.92 24.58
CA THR A 529 -1.00 12.23 23.92
C THR A 529 -2.16 12.25 22.92
N ASN A 530 -2.76 13.43 22.74
CA ASN A 530 -3.75 13.68 21.68
C ASN A 530 -3.07 13.91 20.31
N ALA A 531 -3.86 14.26 19.29
CA ALA A 531 -3.36 14.53 17.94
C ALA A 531 -2.46 15.79 17.85
N SER A 532 -2.56 16.73 18.79
CA SER A 532 -1.71 17.92 18.85
C SER A 532 -0.42 17.70 19.64
N GLY A 533 -0.20 16.49 20.18
CA GLY A 533 0.98 16.14 20.98
C GLY A 533 0.85 16.46 22.47
N ALA A 534 -0.23 17.10 22.91
CA ALA A 534 -0.48 17.41 24.32
C ALA A 534 -0.81 16.14 25.13
N ILE A 535 -0.32 16.06 26.36
CA ILE A 535 -0.51 14.91 27.26
C ILE A 535 -1.94 14.94 27.81
N THR A 536 -2.67 13.83 27.69
CA THR A 536 -4.07 13.73 28.14
C THR A 536 -4.28 12.85 29.36
N SER A 537 -3.33 11.96 29.65
CA SER A 537 -3.37 11.11 30.85
C SER A 537 -2.00 10.50 31.11
N SER A 538 -1.75 10.20 32.38
CA SER A 538 -0.54 9.53 32.82
C SER A 538 -0.82 8.29 33.67
N LEU A 539 -0.01 7.26 33.50
CA LEU A 539 -0.05 6.03 34.29
C LEU A 539 1.34 5.75 34.84
N GLN A 540 1.48 5.73 36.16
CA GLN A 540 2.76 5.52 36.79
C GLN A 540 2.93 4.07 37.25
N LEU A 541 4.07 3.47 36.94
CA LEU A 541 4.43 2.17 37.48
C LEU A 541 4.64 2.26 39.00
N CYS A 542 3.93 1.44 39.77
CA CYS A 542 4.07 1.40 41.22
C CYS A 542 5.45 0.86 41.63
N SER A 543 6.06 1.43 42.68
CA SER A 543 7.33 0.95 43.25
C SER A 543 7.22 -0.44 43.87
N GLU A 544 8.34 -1.15 43.99
CA GLU A 544 8.35 -2.45 44.69
C GLU A 544 7.95 -2.30 46.16
N ARG A 545 8.44 -1.26 46.82
CA ARG A 545 8.04 -0.88 48.19
C ARG A 545 6.53 -0.68 48.31
N TRP A 546 5.89 -0.19 47.26
CA TRP A 546 4.43 -0.04 47.22
C TRP A 546 3.76 -1.42 47.09
N ILE A 547 4.23 -2.28 46.18
CA ILE A 547 3.70 -3.65 45.99
C ILE A 547 3.86 -4.49 47.27
N GLU A 548 4.98 -4.36 47.97
CA GLU A 548 5.26 -5.04 49.24
C GLU A 548 4.32 -4.63 50.36
N LYS A 549 3.96 -3.34 50.44
CA LYS A 549 2.98 -2.85 51.43
C LYS A 549 1.58 -3.41 51.19
N PHE A 550 1.25 -3.76 49.95
CA PHE A 550 0.06 -4.54 49.62
C PHE A 550 0.19 -6.03 49.92
N GLY A 551 1.32 -6.50 50.44
CA GLY A 551 1.62 -7.91 50.63
C GLY A 551 0.65 -8.68 51.52
N ARG A 552 -0.14 -7.98 52.34
CA ARG A 552 -1.24 -8.54 53.14
C ARG A 552 -2.62 -8.41 52.49
N SER A 553 -2.77 -7.53 51.50
CA SER A 553 -4.06 -7.16 50.89
C SER A 553 -4.30 -7.82 49.53
N PHE A 554 -3.25 -8.09 48.75
CA PHE A 554 -3.33 -8.84 47.50
C PHE A 554 -2.72 -10.25 47.63
N PRO A 555 -3.38 -11.29 47.08
CA PRO A 555 -2.75 -12.60 46.89
C PRO A 555 -1.40 -12.48 46.20
N SER A 556 -0.42 -13.32 46.60
CA SER A 556 0.93 -13.36 45.99
C SER A 556 0.87 -13.42 44.47
N ARG A 557 -0.08 -14.20 43.93
CA ARG A 557 -0.31 -14.36 42.50
C ARG A 557 -0.63 -13.04 41.76
N LEU A 558 -1.35 -12.10 42.39
CA LEU A 558 -1.60 -10.79 41.78
C LEU A 558 -0.35 -9.91 41.82
N ARG A 559 0.41 -9.99 42.92
CA ARG A 559 1.64 -9.21 43.11
C ARG A 559 2.76 -9.64 42.17
N GLU A 560 2.90 -10.95 41.95
CA GLU A 560 4.04 -11.53 41.24
C GLU A 560 3.83 -11.66 39.73
N LEU A 561 2.59 -11.84 39.25
CA LEU A 561 2.32 -12.08 37.82
C LEU A 561 2.05 -10.81 37.00
N TYR A 562 1.69 -9.70 37.66
CA TYR A 562 1.24 -8.49 36.98
C TYR A 562 2.14 -7.31 37.30
N SER A 563 2.26 -6.40 36.34
CA SER A 563 2.74 -5.04 36.58
C SER A 563 1.57 -4.17 37.08
N HIS A 564 1.87 -3.25 37.99
CA HIS A 564 0.89 -2.43 38.69
C HIS A 564 1.05 -0.97 38.25
N TRP A 565 0.01 -0.41 37.65
CA TRP A 565 0.03 0.93 37.06
C TRP A 565 -0.99 1.82 37.74
N HIS A 566 -0.50 2.78 38.52
CA HIS A 566 -1.29 3.77 39.22
C HIS A 566 -1.81 4.83 38.26
N TRP A 567 -3.13 5.00 38.28
CA TRP A 567 -3.84 6.05 37.57
C TRP A 567 -4.37 7.06 38.57
N ALA A 568 -3.67 8.18 38.71
CA ALA A 568 -3.94 9.17 39.75
C ALA A 568 -5.32 9.83 39.57
N GLU A 569 -5.64 10.23 38.34
CA GLU A 569 -6.87 10.94 37.96
C GLU A 569 -8.11 10.10 38.24
N GLN A 570 -8.02 8.78 38.13
CA GLN A 570 -9.11 7.83 38.37
C GLN A 570 -9.02 7.12 39.72
N LYS A 571 -8.02 7.46 40.56
CA LYS A 571 -7.75 6.85 41.87
C LYS A 571 -7.83 5.31 41.82
N CYS A 572 -7.11 4.71 40.88
CA CYS A 572 -7.08 3.27 40.72
C CYS A 572 -5.71 2.74 40.30
N VAL A 573 -5.54 1.42 40.38
CA VAL A 573 -4.36 0.70 39.90
C VAL A 573 -4.80 -0.36 38.93
N LEU A 574 -4.25 -0.31 37.72
CA LEU A 574 -4.47 -1.27 36.66
C LEU A 574 -3.43 -2.39 36.77
N LEU A 575 -3.87 -3.64 36.84
CA LEU A 575 -3.00 -4.82 36.84
C LEU A 575 -2.99 -5.41 35.43
N ARG A 576 -1.83 -5.33 34.79
CA ARG A 576 -1.59 -5.80 33.42
C ARG A 576 -0.39 -6.77 33.36
N PRO A 577 -0.20 -7.55 32.29
CA PRO A 577 1.00 -8.36 32.12
C PRO A 577 2.29 -7.54 32.32
N LYS A 578 3.39 -8.21 32.65
CA LYS A 578 4.66 -7.52 32.94
C LYS A 578 5.25 -6.83 31.72
N ALA A 579 5.07 -7.36 30.50
CA ALA A 579 5.58 -6.71 29.30
C ALA A 579 4.79 -5.43 28.98
N ALA A 580 5.46 -4.30 28.75
CA ALA A 580 4.83 -3.01 28.47
C ALA A 580 3.97 -3.02 27.18
N LYS A 581 4.30 -3.89 26.21
CA LYS A 581 3.53 -4.10 24.99
C LYS A 581 2.12 -4.66 25.25
N ASP A 582 1.96 -5.42 26.33
CA ASP A 582 0.74 -6.16 26.65
C ASP A 582 -0.13 -5.33 27.61
N ARG A 583 -0.93 -4.43 27.04
CA ARG A 583 -1.76 -3.46 27.78
C ARG A 583 -3.10 -3.99 28.26
N GLY A 584 -3.38 -5.28 28.08
CA GLY A 584 -4.64 -5.88 28.52
C GLY A 584 -4.80 -5.80 30.04
N VAL A 585 -5.87 -5.18 30.53
CA VAL A 585 -6.13 -5.06 31.97
C VAL A 585 -6.84 -6.31 32.46
N PHE A 586 -6.24 -7.00 33.44
CA PHE A 586 -6.83 -8.21 34.03
C PHE A 586 -7.60 -7.90 35.30
N PHE A 587 -7.12 -6.95 36.10
CA PHE A 587 -7.76 -6.50 37.32
C PHE A 587 -7.62 -4.99 37.48
N VAL A 588 -8.61 -4.38 38.14
CA VAL A 588 -8.61 -2.97 38.51
C VAL A 588 -8.80 -2.87 40.01
N ALA A 589 -7.84 -2.26 40.70
CA ALA A 589 -7.94 -1.96 42.13
C ALA A 589 -8.33 -0.49 42.31
N LYS A 590 -9.52 -0.21 42.82
CA LYS A 590 -10.04 1.15 43.02
C LYS A 590 -10.06 1.53 44.48
N TYR A 591 -9.68 2.78 44.77
CA TYR A 591 -9.72 3.37 46.12
C TYR A 591 -11.00 4.20 46.29
N GLY A 592 -11.72 4.01 47.39
CA GLY A 592 -12.89 4.82 47.72
C GLY A 592 -12.53 6.18 48.30
N ASP A 593 -13.27 7.23 47.92
CA ASP A 593 -13.01 8.63 48.31
C ASP A 593 -13.17 8.93 49.81
N ALA A 594 -13.95 8.13 50.55
CA ALA A 594 -14.42 8.48 51.89
C ALA A 594 -14.09 7.45 53.01
N GLY A 595 -13.07 6.59 52.85
CA GLY A 595 -12.75 5.64 53.94
C GLY A 595 -11.64 4.62 53.70
N GLY A 596 -10.79 4.80 52.68
CA GLY A 596 -9.65 3.89 52.45
C GLY A 596 -10.03 2.46 52.05
N ARG A 597 -11.29 2.24 51.63
CA ARG A 597 -11.77 0.95 51.13
C ARG A 597 -11.11 0.64 49.78
N LEU A 598 -10.63 -0.60 49.66
CA LEU A 598 -10.01 -1.12 48.45
C LEU A 598 -10.89 -2.21 47.86
N ASN A 599 -11.33 -1.96 46.63
CA ASN A 599 -12.05 -2.95 45.84
C ASN A 599 -11.22 -3.35 44.63
N CYS A 600 -10.99 -4.64 44.44
CA CYS A 600 -10.32 -5.18 43.28
C CYS A 600 -11.31 -5.94 42.41
N TYR A 601 -11.51 -5.46 41.19
CA TYR A 601 -12.45 -6.03 40.23
C TYR A 601 -11.70 -6.85 39.19
N LYS A 602 -12.27 -7.99 38.81
CA LYS A 602 -11.75 -8.82 37.72
C LYS A 602 -12.38 -8.37 36.40
N VAL A 603 -11.54 -8.01 35.42
CA VAL A 603 -12.02 -7.55 34.12
C VAL A 603 -12.43 -8.74 33.24
N PRO A 604 -13.66 -8.75 32.68
CA PRO A 604 -14.12 -9.79 31.76
C PRO A 604 -13.18 -9.94 30.56
N PHE A 605 -13.04 -11.17 30.05
CA PHE A 605 -12.10 -11.46 28.96
C PHE A 605 -12.35 -10.60 27.70
N SER A 606 -13.61 -10.35 27.37
CA SER A 606 -14.05 -9.53 26.24
C SER A 606 -13.64 -8.06 26.35
N GLU A 607 -13.46 -7.53 27.57
CA GLU A 607 -13.24 -6.10 27.83
C GLU A 607 -11.80 -5.76 28.22
N ARG A 608 -10.90 -6.76 28.32
CA ARG A 608 -9.50 -6.51 28.76
C ARG A 608 -8.73 -5.56 27.86
N LYS A 609 -9.11 -5.43 26.58
CA LYS A 609 -8.47 -4.55 25.60
C LYS A 609 -9.24 -3.25 25.34
N SER A 610 -10.36 -3.04 26.05
CA SER A 610 -11.15 -1.81 25.92
C SER A 610 -10.35 -0.60 26.44
N PRO A 611 -10.67 0.63 26.00
CA PRO A 611 -10.09 1.85 26.54
C PRO A 611 -10.19 1.88 28.08
N TYR A 612 -9.12 2.29 28.76
CA TYR A 612 -9.06 2.22 30.23
C TYR A 612 -10.22 2.97 30.91
N GLN A 613 -10.68 4.08 30.33
CA GLN A 613 -11.81 4.84 30.87
C GLN A 613 -13.12 4.03 30.83
N GLU A 614 -13.37 3.26 29.77
CA GLU A 614 -14.56 2.42 29.66
C GLU A 614 -14.54 1.30 30.72
N ILE A 615 -13.37 0.67 30.91
CA ILE A 615 -13.17 -0.36 31.94
C ILE A 615 -13.47 0.22 33.34
N VAL A 616 -12.96 1.42 33.65
CA VAL A 616 -13.18 2.07 34.95
C VAL A 616 -14.63 2.51 35.14
N ASN A 617 -15.32 2.94 34.08
CA ASN A 617 -16.73 3.32 34.15
C ASN A 617 -17.66 2.11 34.40
N ASN A 618 -17.27 0.93 33.91
CA ASN A 618 -18.06 -0.30 34.00
C ASN A 618 -17.76 -1.16 35.24
N LEU A 619 -16.93 -0.70 36.18
CA LEU A 619 -16.50 -1.51 37.33
C LEU A 619 -17.66 -2.06 38.18
N SER A 620 -18.78 -1.34 38.26
CA SER A 620 -19.97 -1.80 39.01
C SER A 620 -20.60 -3.07 38.41
N ALA A 621 -20.38 -3.35 37.14
CA ALA A 621 -20.86 -4.54 36.45
C ALA A 621 -19.88 -5.72 36.53
N TYR A 622 -18.67 -5.51 37.04
CA TYR A 622 -17.63 -6.55 37.13
C TYR A 622 -17.63 -7.25 38.48
N ASP A 623 -17.15 -8.50 38.48
CA ASP A 623 -17.00 -9.27 39.70
C ASP A 623 -15.94 -8.63 40.62
N CYS A 624 -16.35 -8.22 41.82
CA CYS A 624 -15.45 -7.79 42.87
C CYS A 624 -14.75 -9.02 43.47
N PHE A 625 -13.46 -9.15 43.18
CA PHE A 625 -12.62 -10.27 43.60
C PHE A 625 -12.07 -10.08 45.02
N ILE A 626 -11.81 -8.84 45.44
CA ILE A 626 -11.32 -8.49 46.77
C ILE A 626 -12.04 -7.24 47.26
N GLN A 627 -12.64 -7.31 48.44
CA GLN A 627 -13.20 -6.15 49.14
C GLN A 627 -12.57 -6.07 50.53
N ARG A 628 -11.98 -4.92 50.85
CA ARG A 628 -11.42 -4.64 52.18
C ARG A 628 -11.96 -3.32 52.70
N ASP A 629 -12.63 -3.38 53.84
CA ASP A 629 -13.27 -2.24 54.47
C ASP A 629 -12.37 -1.49 55.49
N GLU A 630 -11.15 -2.00 55.74
CA GLU A 630 -10.19 -1.35 56.63
C GLU A 630 -9.47 -0.17 55.93
N PRO A 631 -9.30 0.98 56.60
CA PRO A 631 -8.69 2.16 56.00
C PRO A 631 -7.20 1.94 55.71
N LEU A 632 -6.82 1.89 54.44
CA LEU A 632 -5.43 1.73 53.98
C LEU A 632 -4.60 3.03 54.07
N LEU A 633 -4.56 3.65 55.25
CA LEU A 633 -3.87 4.93 55.50
C LEU A 633 -2.37 4.87 55.16
N SER A 634 -1.72 3.72 55.37
CA SER A 634 -0.29 3.51 55.01
C SER A 634 -0.04 3.48 53.51
N VAL A 635 -1.04 3.11 52.70
CA VAL A 635 -0.98 3.06 51.23
C VAL A 635 -1.22 4.43 50.65
N LEU A 636 -2.25 5.14 51.14
CA LEU A 636 -2.52 6.53 50.76
C LEU A 636 -1.32 7.43 51.05
N TYR A 637 -0.59 7.18 52.15
CA TYR A 637 0.66 7.90 52.45
C TYR A 637 1.78 7.67 51.42
N VAL A 638 1.88 6.47 50.82
CA VAL A 638 2.86 6.21 49.75
C VAL A 638 2.37 6.77 48.42
N LEU A 639 1.07 6.69 48.13
CA LEU A 639 0.49 7.30 46.93
C LEU A 639 0.62 8.83 46.94
N LYS A 640 0.54 9.45 48.12
CA LYS A 640 0.82 10.88 48.30
C LYS A 640 2.24 11.27 47.90
N LYS A 641 3.19 10.32 47.87
CA LYS A 641 4.53 10.59 47.31
C LYS A 641 4.52 10.80 45.79
N PHE A 642 3.56 10.19 45.11
CA PHE A 642 3.34 10.38 43.68
C PHE A 642 2.52 11.65 43.38
N GLU A 643 2.02 12.33 44.41
CA GLU A 643 1.31 13.62 44.34
C GLU A 643 2.20 14.82 44.75
N TYR A 644 3.51 14.63 44.97
CA TYR A 644 4.41 15.76 45.26
C TYR A 644 4.53 16.67 44.02
N GLU A 645 4.55 18.01 44.22
CA GLU A 645 4.61 19.01 43.15
C GLU A 645 5.77 18.80 42.15
N GLN A 646 6.89 18.22 42.60
CA GLN A 646 8.02 17.88 41.74
C GLN A 646 7.74 16.76 40.71
N PHE A 647 6.64 16.02 40.86
CA PHE A 647 6.21 14.91 40.00
C PHE A 647 4.79 15.09 39.43
N LEU A 648 4.07 16.11 39.88
CA LEU A 648 2.84 16.57 39.24
C LEU A 648 3.23 17.39 38.02
N HIS A 649 3.36 16.73 36.87
CA HIS A 649 3.46 17.44 35.61
C HIS A 649 2.09 18.07 35.30
N PRO A 650 2.01 19.41 35.09
CA PRO A 650 0.78 20.01 34.59
C PRO A 650 0.41 19.33 33.27
N LEU A 651 -0.85 18.87 33.16
CA LEU A 651 -1.42 18.39 31.90
C LEU A 651 -1.47 19.51 30.86
#